data_AF-A0A563W5K0-F1
#
_entry.id   AF-A0A563W5K0-F1
#
_cell.length_a   1.000
_cell.length_b   1.000
_cell.length_c   1.000
_cell.angle_alpha   90.00
_cell.angle_beta   90.00
_cell.angle_gamma   90.00
#
_symmetry.space_group_name_H-M   'P 1'
#
loop_
_entity.id
_entity.type
_entity.pdbx_description
1 polymer ?
#
loop_
_entity_poly.entity_id
_entity_poly.type
_entity_poly.pdbx_seq_one_letter_code
_entity_poly.pdbx_strand_id
1 'polypeptide(L)'
;MEDIPILRVNTLVDENDGSATEGAGLSLRDAVLIANSTPGDEIIELESNAVYDLTIEGIDPESIFVDEDSATQGDLDIGSTGGKLTIRGLEEGATIDANQINRVIQVRDDFRDNAATLILENITITGGQAITEDITDDGGGGIYIDGDATAELINCNVTGNSAPGGKGGGISNNGTLTVRNCNIDDNSAGDGGGISTSYGGTQIFDSTITNNSVSLISSGTDIGSGGGIQHEGLGLTEITNSTITNNTAGFRGGGVVGDEFLGSKGSVTITDSVIRENTANDGGGVGSSGVETMTIENTTIENNISNRGGGGVSIGNILDEVTITNSTIRNNNAGTNGGGIDSGGTLFLRQSNVNGNTAGADGGGVNSSLSTAVISDSIIDNNSAGDAGGGLKDVESIRNTTVSNNKSVGSGGGMFTLAPGIIINSTFSGNESQTFGGGLSITGNPTGSAVAIANSTISGNSARDSGGGISIGGSLIVDTPNNYGVDYTSEVQTIAGEIVATNVTITGNISDSDNNGEGDGGGVNNAKSFVTGNSDPTQGVRNRFGSGKLTLVNSILAGNFDTPDNSGEGTIESDISGAAKGNANNLVGNLTGLTIEEVFVAPEAESLGQGGDLSEINPLLGELQDNGGATFTHALLAGSPAINAGNNNNLFQETFIDINNDNEPTTIDFNGDGDNDDAIPFDQRRGEFSRIFDGTVDIGAYEVQEVLPEPEPEPEPEPEPEPEPEPEPEPEPEPNPDGVSLDTDIFRFQNNDVPGTYIYVRDREAQNIRDNFNNFTEEGRAFQVAVEPGDNLRPMYRFQNEMKPGTYLFVTEEERANINQNFAESFTEEGLAFYTYGANSELGTDFSRFQNTEQQGTYIFATGEERDNIRNNFANFVEEGIAFNVEI
;
A
#
# COMPACT_ATOMS: atom_id res chain seq x y z
N MET A 1 -30.01 -2.40 -39.57
CA MET A 1 -28.78 -1.62 -39.37
C MET A 1 -28.71 -0.69 -40.55
N GLU A 2 -29.06 0.57 -40.33
CA GLU A 2 -28.63 1.62 -41.26
C GLU A 2 -27.11 1.71 -41.15
N ASP A 3 -26.42 1.88 -42.28
CA ASP A 3 -24.99 2.15 -42.30
C ASP A 3 -24.75 3.51 -41.62
N ILE A 4 -23.87 3.55 -40.63
CA ILE A 4 -23.49 4.79 -39.93
C ILE A 4 -22.85 5.75 -40.94
N PRO A 5 -23.32 7.00 -41.10
CA PRO A 5 -22.71 7.98 -42.00
C PRO A 5 -21.23 8.24 -41.69
N ILE A 6 -20.40 8.28 -42.74
CA ILE A 6 -18.96 8.59 -42.63
C ILE A 6 -18.64 9.87 -43.41
N LEU A 7 -18.13 10.88 -42.71
CA LEU A 7 -17.62 12.14 -43.22
C LEU A 7 -16.09 12.06 -43.32
N ARG A 8 -15.57 11.98 -44.55
CA ARG A 8 -14.11 11.93 -44.80
C ARG A 8 -13.58 13.34 -45.06
N VAL A 9 -12.89 13.91 -44.09
CA VAL A 9 -12.29 15.25 -44.20
C VAL A 9 -11.23 15.22 -45.31
N ASN A 10 -11.32 16.15 -46.27
CA ASN A 10 -10.50 16.11 -47.49
C ASN A 10 -9.73 17.41 -47.77
N THR A 11 -9.80 18.38 -46.85
CA THR A 11 -9.00 19.61 -46.85
C THR A 11 -8.43 19.87 -45.46
N LEU A 12 -7.26 20.50 -45.39
CA LEU A 12 -6.63 20.98 -44.16
C LEU A 12 -6.97 22.45 -43.86
N VAL A 13 -7.68 23.11 -44.78
CA VAL A 13 -8.13 24.49 -44.58
C VAL A 13 -9.26 24.47 -43.55
N ASP A 14 -9.13 25.23 -42.47
CA ASP A 14 -10.22 25.49 -41.53
C ASP A 14 -11.21 26.49 -42.15
N GLU A 15 -12.41 26.01 -42.45
CA GLU A 15 -13.52 26.78 -43.00
C GLU A 15 -14.83 26.38 -42.29
N ASN A 16 -15.83 27.25 -42.34
CA ASN A 16 -17.07 27.12 -41.54
C ASN A 16 -18.34 27.31 -42.39
N ASP A 17 -18.29 26.93 -43.67
CA ASP A 17 -19.42 27.08 -44.58
C ASP A 17 -20.48 25.95 -44.44
N GLY A 18 -20.17 24.91 -43.67
CA GLY A 18 -21.05 23.78 -43.36
C GLY A 18 -21.29 22.88 -44.57
N SER A 19 -20.39 22.88 -45.55
CA SER A 19 -20.55 22.16 -46.81
C SER A 19 -19.40 21.18 -47.07
N ALA A 20 -19.73 20.02 -47.64
CA ALA A 20 -18.72 19.10 -48.18
C ALA A 20 -18.25 19.47 -49.60
N THR A 21 -18.83 20.51 -50.20
CA THR A 21 -18.69 20.82 -51.65
C THR A 21 -18.52 22.29 -51.99
N GLU A 22 -18.69 23.19 -51.03
CA GLU A 22 -18.34 24.60 -51.16
C GLU A 22 -16.91 24.80 -50.61
N GLY A 23 -16.38 26.03 -50.63
CA GLY A 23 -15.04 26.27 -50.09
C GLY A 23 -13.88 25.49 -50.74
N ALA A 24 -12.94 25.05 -49.90
CA ALA A 24 -11.78 24.24 -50.26
C ALA A 24 -12.06 22.73 -50.22
N GLY A 25 -13.14 22.29 -49.57
CA GLY A 25 -13.56 20.90 -49.49
C GLY A 25 -14.45 20.66 -48.28
N LEU A 26 -14.39 19.45 -47.72
CA LEU A 26 -14.94 19.17 -46.40
C LEU A 26 -13.82 19.35 -45.38
N SER A 27 -13.82 20.47 -44.65
CA SER A 27 -12.91 20.69 -43.53
C SER A 27 -13.35 19.93 -42.28
N LEU A 28 -12.49 19.86 -41.26
CA LEU A 28 -12.84 19.27 -39.97
C LEU A 28 -14.01 20.02 -39.31
N ARG A 29 -13.96 21.35 -39.32
CA ARG A 29 -15.02 22.18 -38.74
C ARG A 29 -16.34 22.02 -39.50
N ASP A 30 -16.31 21.99 -40.83
CA ASP A 30 -17.53 21.69 -41.61
C ASP A 30 -18.09 20.30 -41.32
N ALA A 31 -17.22 19.30 -41.13
CA ALA A 31 -17.65 17.95 -40.77
C ALA A 31 -18.35 17.93 -39.40
N VAL A 32 -17.84 18.67 -38.42
CA VAL A 32 -18.50 18.86 -37.11
C VAL A 32 -19.83 19.59 -37.25
N LEU A 33 -19.90 20.67 -38.04
CA LEU A 33 -21.14 21.40 -38.31
C LEU A 33 -22.21 20.50 -38.96
N ILE A 34 -21.81 19.65 -39.90
CA ILE A 34 -22.70 18.68 -40.54
C ILE A 34 -23.17 17.64 -39.53
N ALA A 35 -22.25 17.07 -38.73
CA ALA A 35 -22.57 16.10 -37.69
C ALA A 35 -23.58 16.67 -36.69
N ASN A 36 -23.32 17.85 -36.13
CA ASN A 36 -24.21 18.54 -35.20
C ASN A 36 -25.63 18.81 -35.75
N SER A 37 -25.82 18.78 -37.07
CA SER A 37 -27.12 18.99 -37.73
C SER A 37 -27.81 17.70 -38.17
N THR A 38 -27.17 16.54 -37.99
CA THR A 38 -27.63 15.23 -38.47
C THR A 38 -28.04 14.36 -37.29
N PRO A 39 -29.31 13.92 -37.18
CA PRO A 39 -29.72 13.02 -36.10
C PRO A 39 -29.16 11.61 -36.28
N GLY A 40 -28.52 11.06 -35.25
CA GLY A 40 -28.01 9.69 -35.26
C GLY A 40 -26.58 9.56 -34.75
N ASP A 41 -25.98 8.41 -35.02
CA ASP A 41 -24.55 8.20 -34.82
C ASP A 41 -23.81 8.66 -36.09
N GLU A 42 -22.69 9.35 -35.94
CA GLU A 42 -21.87 9.83 -37.06
C GLU A 42 -20.37 9.53 -36.84
N ILE A 43 -19.64 9.34 -37.94
CA ILE A 43 -18.18 9.15 -37.93
C ILE A 43 -17.50 10.21 -38.79
N ILE A 44 -16.51 10.89 -38.25
CA ILE A 44 -15.56 11.75 -38.96
C ILE A 44 -14.22 11.02 -39.06
N GLU A 45 -13.71 10.83 -40.29
CA GLU A 45 -12.39 10.25 -40.54
C GLU A 45 -11.38 11.32 -40.96
N LEU A 46 -10.24 11.32 -40.28
CA LEU A 46 -9.11 12.22 -40.51
C LEU A 46 -7.94 11.47 -41.15
N GLU A 47 -7.29 12.12 -42.11
CA GLU A 47 -6.20 11.51 -42.89
C GLU A 47 -4.95 11.25 -42.03
N SER A 48 -4.24 10.18 -42.35
CA SER A 48 -3.03 9.74 -41.65
C SER A 48 -1.94 10.82 -41.64
N ASN A 49 -1.39 11.12 -40.47
CA ASN A 49 -0.39 12.16 -40.20
C ASN A 49 -0.80 13.59 -40.61
N ALA A 50 -2.10 13.85 -40.80
CA ALA A 50 -2.58 15.19 -41.11
C ALA A 50 -2.64 16.05 -39.84
N VAL A 51 -2.30 17.35 -39.99
CA VAL A 51 -2.46 18.36 -38.96
C VAL A 51 -3.58 19.31 -39.40
N TYR A 52 -4.62 19.39 -38.57
CA TYR A 52 -5.79 20.23 -38.77
C TYR A 52 -5.69 21.44 -37.84
N ASP A 53 -5.12 22.51 -38.39
CA ASP A 53 -4.96 23.80 -37.72
C ASP A 53 -6.31 24.52 -37.62
N LEU A 54 -6.82 24.78 -36.42
CA LEU A 54 -7.91 25.73 -36.23
C LEU A 54 -7.33 27.14 -36.39
N THR A 55 -7.98 27.97 -37.21
CA THR A 55 -7.48 29.31 -37.58
C THR A 55 -8.54 30.42 -37.50
N ILE A 56 -9.81 30.06 -37.31
CA ILE A 56 -10.91 31.02 -37.18
C ILE A 56 -11.01 31.47 -35.72
N GLU A 57 -10.71 32.74 -35.44
CA GLU A 57 -10.77 33.31 -34.08
C GLU A 57 -12.20 33.32 -33.51
N GLY A 58 -12.37 32.84 -32.28
CA GLY A 58 -13.66 32.74 -31.58
C GLY A 58 -14.10 33.99 -30.81
N ILE A 59 -13.25 35.02 -30.71
CA ILE A 59 -13.52 36.21 -29.90
C ILE A 59 -13.70 37.45 -30.78
N ASP A 60 -14.83 38.14 -30.61
CA ASP A 60 -14.90 39.58 -30.87
C ASP A 60 -14.17 40.30 -29.72
N PRO A 61 -13.04 41.01 -29.97
CA PRO A 61 -12.29 41.72 -28.92
C PRO A 61 -13.09 42.85 -28.23
N GLU A 62 -14.34 43.13 -28.65
CA GLU A 62 -15.29 44.02 -27.99
C GLU A 62 -16.40 43.30 -27.19
N SER A 63 -16.46 41.97 -27.22
CA SER A 63 -17.46 41.18 -26.47
C SER A 63 -17.12 41.08 -24.98
N ILE A 64 -18.14 41.27 -24.13
CA ILE A 64 -18.02 41.11 -22.66
C ILE A 64 -18.29 39.66 -22.22
N PHE A 65 -18.72 38.80 -23.15
CA PHE A 65 -18.86 37.36 -22.96
C PHE A 65 -17.69 36.70 -23.70
N VAL A 66 -16.86 35.99 -22.94
CA VAL A 66 -15.54 35.47 -23.36
C VAL A 66 -15.65 34.09 -24.02
N ASP A 67 -16.75 33.38 -23.75
CA ASP A 67 -17.01 32.05 -24.30
C ASP A 67 -18.02 32.15 -25.44
N GLU A 68 -17.60 31.76 -26.64
CA GLU A 68 -18.46 31.72 -27.81
C GLU A 68 -18.93 30.28 -28.00
N ASP A 69 -20.14 30.01 -27.50
CA ASP A 69 -20.88 28.76 -27.64
C ASP A 69 -21.29 28.48 -29.12
N SER A 70 -20.40 28.62 -30.10
CA SER A 70 -20.65 28.24 -31.50
C SER A 70 -19.53 27.41 -32.11
N ALA A 71 -19.91 26.28 -32.72
CA ALA A 71 -19.03 25.45 -33.55
C ALA A 71 -18.38 26.17 -34.76
N THR A 72 -18.83 27.39 -35.09
CA THR A 72 -18.39 28.10 -36.31
C THR A 72 -17.06 28.82 -36.19
N GLN A 73 -16.53 29.04 -34.99
CA GLN A 73 -15.29 29.78 -34.76
C GLN A 73 -14.65 29.30 -33.46
N GLY A 74 -13.40 29.70 -33.19
CA GLY A 74 -12.68 29.24 -32.01
C GLY A 74 -12.47 27.74 -32.00
N ASP A 75 -12.96 27.09 -30.96
CA ASP A 75 -12.92 25.66 -30.70
C ASP A 75 -13.96 24.88 -31.53
N LEU A 76 -13.97 23.55 -31.36
CA LEU A 76 -14.96 22.66 -31.96
C LEU A 76 -16.03 22.28 -30.93
N ASP A 77 -17.17 22.95 -30.99
CA ASP A 77 -18.36 22.58 -30.20
C ASP A 77 -19.02 21.33 -30.77
N ILE A 78 -19.12 20.29 -29.95
CA ILE A 78 -19.87 19.06 -30.24
C ILE A 78 -21.25 19.16 -29.62
N GLY A 79 -22.28 19.18 -30.47
CA GLY A 79 -23.68 19.29 -30.07
C GLY A 79 -24.39 17.95 -29.94
N SER A 80 -25.59 17.97 -29.37
CA SER A 80 -26.47 16.80 -29.31
C SER A 80 -27.19 16.55 -30.62
N THR A 81 -27.17 15.29 -31.07
CA THR A 81 -27.96 14.82 -32.22
C THR A 81 -28.92 13.68 -31.86
N GLY A 82 -28.91 13.25 -30.59
CA GLY A 82 -29.58 12.02 -30.14
C GLY A 82 -28.82 10.72 -30.43
N GLY A 83 -27.59 10.80 -30.96
CA GLY A 83 -26.62 9.69 -31.05
C GLY A 83 -25.20 10.14 -30.74
N LYS A 84 -24.20 9.31 -31.05
CA LYS A 84 -22.78 9.57 -30.74
C LYS A 84 -21.99 10.06 -31.95
N LEU A 85 -21.07 11.00 -31.73
CA LEU A 85 -20.08 11.41 -32.73
C LEU A 85 -18.74 10.71 -32.45
N THR A 86 -18.20 10.02 -33.45
CA THR A 86 -16.83 9.48 -33.41
C THR A 86 -15.92 10.28 -34.33
N ILE A 87 -14.81 10.82 -33.82
CA ILE A 87 -13.75 11.44 -34.62
C ILE A 87 -12.51 10.53 -34.54
N ARG A 88 -12.06 10.02 -35.69
CA ARG A 88 -10.97 9.03 -35.75
C ARG A 88 -9.86 9.39 -36.73
N GLY A 89 -8.62 9.31 -36.25
CA GLY A 89 -7.42 9.39 -37.08
C GLY A 89 -7.14 8.06 -37.78
N LEU A 90 -6.94 8.09 -39.09
CA LEU A 90 -6.60 6.89 -39.86
C LEU A 90 -5.12 6.52 -39.68
N GLU A 91 -4.83 5.23 -39.72
CA GLU A 91 -3.46 4.66 -39.69
C GLU A 91 -2.60 5.22 -38.55
N GLU A 92 -1.67 6.13 -38.85
CA GLU A 92 -0.70 6.73 -37.91
C GLU A 92 -1.32 7.84 -37.03
N GLY A 93 -2.62 8.09 -37.15
CA GLY A 93 -3.36 9.09 -36.39
C GLY A 93 -3.38 10.46 -37.07
N ALA A 94 -4.07 11.40 -36.42
CA ALA A 94 -4.18 12.78 -36.90
C ALA A 94 -4.03 13.77 -35.73
N THR A 95 -3.67 15.02 -36.03
CA THR A 95 -3.52 16.10 -35.04
C THR A 95 -4.58 17.17 -35.26
N ILE A 96 -5.25 17.59 -34.19
CA ILE A 96 -6.08 18.79 -34.15
C ILE A 96 -5.35 19.81 -33.28
N ASP A 97 -4.95 20.93 -33.88
CA ASP A 97 -4.17 21.99 -33.23
C ASP A 97 -4.97 23.29 -33.19
N ALA A 98 -5.30 23.78 -31.99
CA ALA A 98 -6.07 25.01 -31.84
C ALA A 98 -5.24 26.29 -32.00
N ASN A 99 -3.92 26.19 -32.23
CA ASN A 99 -3.03 27.34 -32.46
C ASN A 99 -3.09 28.44 -31.40
N GLN A 100 -3.39 28.07 -30.15
CA GLN A 100 -3.60 28.94 -28.99
C GLN A 100 -4.74 29.95 -29.18
N ILE A 101 -5.66 29.68 -30.11
CA ILE A 101 -6.78 30.58 -30.41
C ILE A 101 -7.87 30.47 -29.35
N ASN A 102 -8.25 29.26 -28.98
CA ASN A 102 -9.19 28.91 -27.92
C ASN A 102 -8.84 27.48 -27.42
N ARG A 103 -9.70 26.86 -26.62
CA ARG A 103 -9.67 25.40 -26.40
C ARG A 103 -9.76 24.63 -27.73
N VAL A 104 -9.56 23.31 -27.71
CA VAL A 104 -9.65 22.51 -28.96
C VAL A 104 -11.07 22.01 -29.18
N ILE A 105 -11.68 21.40 -28.17
CA ILE A 105 -13.00 20.77 -28.26
C ILE A 105 -13.82 21.09 -27.00
N GLN A 106 -15.10 21.40 -27.20
CA GLN A 106 -16.10 21.43 -26.13
C GLN A 106 -17.21 20.41 -26.42
N VAL A 107 -17.51 19.53 -25.46
CA VAL A 107 -18.58 18.54 -25.56
C VAL A 107 -19.76 19.04 -24.74
N ARG A 108 -20.85 19.39 -25.43
CA ARG A 108 -21.89 20.24 -24.85
C ARG A 108 -23.02 19.45 -24.19
N ASP A 109 -23.52 20.04 -23.10
CA ASP A 109 -24.81 19.72 -22.52
C ASP A 109 -25.85 20.73 -23.03
N ASP A 110 -26.67 20.34 -24.01
CA ASP A 110 -27.83 21.14 -24.39
C ASP A 110 -29.00 20.75 -23.47
N PHE A 111 -29.26 21.56 -22.43
CA PHE A 111 -30.29 21.42 -21.40
C PHE A 111 -31.73 21.08 -21.90
N ARG A 112 -31.96 20.98 -23.21
CA ARG A 112 -33.24 20.72 -23.87
C ARG A 112 -33.29 19.44 -24.70
N ASP A 113 -32.14 18.92 -25.15
CA ASP A 113 -32.01 17.80 -26.09
C ASP A 113 -30.78 16.95 -25.65
N ASN A 114 -30.99 15.71 -25.18
CA ASN A 114 -29.99 14.73 -24.67
C ASN A 114 -28.51 15.15 -24.75
N ALA A 115 -27.73 15.22 -23.68
CA ALA A 115 -26.34 15.65 -23.74
C ALA A 115 -25.45 14.93 -24.80
N ALA A 116 -24.47 15.65 -25.35
CA ALA A 116 -23.63 15.15 -26.44
C ALA A 116 -22.72 13.99 -25.98
N THR A 117 -22.45 13.06 -26.89
CA THR A 117 -21.51 11.95 -26.68
C THR A 117 -20.42 11.96 -27.76
N LEU A 118 -19.17 12.14 -27.34
CA LEU A 118 -17.99 12.16 -28.21
C LEU A 118 -17.12 10.92 -27.98
N ILE A 119 -16.65 10.31 -29.07
CA ILE A 119 -15.58 9.31 -29.05
C ILE A 119 -14.41 9.83 -29.89
N LEU A 120 -13.22 9.90 -29.30
CA LEU A 120 -11.98 10.22 -30.00
C LEU A 120 -11.12 8.95 -30.12
N GLU A 121 -10.68 8.64 -31.33
CA GLU A 121 -9.81 7.49 -31.61
C GLU A 121 -8.56 7.92 -32.38
N ASN A 122 -7.37 7.63 -31.85
CA ASN A 122 -6.11 7.85 -32.57
C ASN A 122 -5.88 9.33 -32.97
N ILE A 123 -6.20 10.26 -32.05
CA ILE A 123 -6.10 11.70 -32.25
C ILE A 123 -5.07 12.31 -31.29
N THR A 124 -4.29 13.25 -31.80
CA THR A 124 -3.53 14.21 -30.97
C THR A 124 -4.31 15.52 -30.85
N ILE A 125 -4.57 15.96 -29.62
CA ILE A 125 -5.21 17.23 -29.26
C ILE A 125 -4.15 18.16 -28.68
N THR A 126 -3.89 19.30 -29.34
CA THR A 126 -2.81 20.19 -28.93
C THR A 126 -3.08 21.68 -29.22
N GLY A 127 -2.21 22.53 -28.70
CA GLY A 127 -2.23 23.98 -28.92
C GLY A 127 -3.47 24.66 -28.37
N GLY A 128 -4.25 23.99 -27.53
CA GLY A 128 -5.44 24.55 -26.91
C GLY A 128 -5.11 25.53 -25.80
N GLN A 129 -5.81 26.67 -25.77
CA GLN A 129 -5.71 27.67 -24.71
C GLN A 129 -7.09 28.16 -24.28
N ALA A 130 -7.55 27.75 -23.10
CA ALA A 130 -8.79 28.29 -22.53
C ALA A 130 -8.59 29.78 -22.18
N ILE A 131 -9.54 30.62 -22.58
CA ILE A 131 -9.43 32.08 -22.48
C ILE A 131 -10.14 32.55 -21.21
N THR A 132 -9.42 32.56 -20.10
CA THR A 132 -9.93 32.89 -18.77
C THR A 132 -9.68 34.38 -18.43
N GLU A 133 -10.62 35.27 -18.77
CA GLU A 133 -10.67 36.60 -18.13
C GLU A 133 -11.50 36.61 -16.84
N ASP A 134 -12.33 35.57 -16.61
CA ASP A 134 -13.14 35.42 -15.40
C ASP A 134 -12.72 34.16 -14.62
N ILE A 135 -12.56 34.32 -13.32
CA ILE A 135 -12.16 33.31 -12.32
C ILE A 135 -13.28 32.28 -12.04
N THR A 136 -14.16 32.03 -13.00
CA THR A 136 -15.33 31.14 -12.83
C THR A 136 -15.30 30.02 -13.85
N ASP A 137 -14.90 28.84 -13.38
CA ASP A 137 -15.15 27.47 -13.92
C ASP A 137 -14.82 27.16 -15.40
N ASP A 138 -14.25 28.09 -16.16
CA ASP A 138 -13.90 27.81 -17.55
C ASP A 138 -12.53 27.11 -17.65
N GLY A 139 -12.51 25.92 -18.23
CA GLY A 139 -11.38 24.99 -18.18
C GLY A 139 -11.23 24.17 -19.46
N GLY A 140 -10.34 23.17 -19.45
CA GLY A 140 -10.20 22.24 -20.57
C GLY A 140 -9.47 22.87 -21.75
N GLY A 141 -8.20 23.26 -21.55
CA GLY A 141 -7.39 23.84 -22.62
C GLY A 141 -7.42 22.96 -23.88
N GLY A 142 -7.33 21.64 -23.72
CA GLY A 142 -7.58 20.69 -24.80
C GLY A 142 -9.07 20.43 -24.99
N ILE A 143 -9.68 19.77 -24.01
CA ILE A 143 -11.06 19.27 -24.07
C ILE A 143 -11.83 19.73 -22.84
N TYR A 144 -13.01 20.29 -23.06
CA TYR A 144 -13.99 20.58 -22.01
C TYR A 144 -15.24 19.73 -22.18
N ILE A 145 -15.72 19.09 -21.11
CA ILE A 145 -16.91 18.23 -21.10
C ILE A 145 -17.92 18.81 -20.12
N ASP A 146 -19.08 19.22 -20.62
CA ASP A 146 -20.16 19.78 -19.81
C ASP A 146 -20.87 18.73 -18.92
N GLY A 147 -21.66 19.20 -17.95
CA GLY A 147 -22.20 18.42 -16.82
C GLY A 147 -22.91 17.10 -17.14
N ASP A 148 -23.71 17.04 -18.20
CA ASP A 148 -24.38 15.80 -18.62
C ASP A 148 -23.72 15.14 -19.85
N ALA A 149 -22.69 15.78 -20.42
CA ALA A 149 -22.01 15.29 -21.62
C ALA A 149 -21.11 14.08 -21.33
N THR A 150 -20.77 13.33 -22.38
CA THR A 150 -19.90 12.15 -22.29
C THR A 150 -18.78 12.21 -23.31
N ALA A 151 -17.55 11.91 -22.88
CA ALA A 151 -16.42 11.71 -23.78
C ALA A 151 -15.69 10.39 -23.50
N GLU A 152 -15.30 9.70 -24.57
CA GLU A 152 -14.40 8.55 -24.53
C GLU A 152 -13.17 8.83 -25.41
N LEU A 153 -11.97 8.69 -24.84
CA LEU A 153 -10.70 8.83 -25.53
C LEU A 153 -10.02 7.47 -25.61
N ILE A 154 -9.66 7.06 -26.83
CA ILE A 154 -9.03 5.77 -27.13
C ILE A 154 -7.78 6.02 -27.97
N ASN A 155 -6.61 5.58 -27.49
CA ASN A 155 -5.34 5.73 -28.22
C ASN A 155 -5.02 7.19 -28.57
N CYS A 156 -5.39 8.14 -27.70
CA CYS A 156 -5.25 9.57 -27.95
C CYS A 156 -4.05 10.17 -27.21
N ASN A 157 -3.55 11.30 -27.73
CA ASN A 157 -2.55 12.13 -27.06
C ASN A 157 -3.13 13.53 -26.81
N VAL A 158 -3.25 13.95 -25.55
CA VAL A 158 -3.68 15.31 -25.19
C VAL A 158 -2.49 16.05 -24.64
N THR A 159 -1.91 16.97 -25.43
CA THR A 159 -0.60 17.53 -25.12
C THR A 159 -0.42 19.02 -25.41
N GLY A 160 0.36 19.71 -24.59
CA GLY A 160 0.73 21.11 -24.83
C GLY A 160 -0.44 22.08 -24.73
N ASN A 161 -1.48 21.72 -23.97
CA ASN A 161 -2.67 22.55 -23.79
C ASN A 161 -2.60 23.34 -22.48
N SER A 162 -3.27 24.49 -22.42
CA SER A 162 -3.21 25.39 -21.28
C SER A 162 -4.58 25.96 -20.90
N ALA A 163 -4.89 26.00 -19.61
CA ALA A 163 -6.03 26.73 -19.04
C ALA A 163 -5.54 27.65 -17.91
N PRO A 164 -4.89 28.79 -18.23
CA PRO A 164 -4.26 29.63 -17.22
C PRO A 164 -5.27 30.11 -16.15
N GLY A 165 -5.09 29.73 -14.89
CA GLY A 165 -6.05 30.09 -13.82
C GLY A 165 -7.44 29.42 -13.93
N GLY A 166 -7.65 28.55 -14.91
CA GLY A 166 -8.81 27.66 -15.01
C GLY A 166 -8.47 26.25 -14.54
N LYS A 167 -9.33 25.28 -14.85
CA LYS A 167 -9.18 23.86 -14.47
C LYS A 167 -8.85 23.00 -15.68
N GLY A 168 -8.11 21.91 -15.50
CA GLY A 168 -7.96 20.89 -16.54
C GLY A 168 -7.19 21.39 -17.76
N GLY A 169 -5.86 21.46 -17.67
CA GLY A 169 -5.06 22.03 -18.77
C GLY A 169 -5.23 21.24 -20.06
N GLY A 170 -5.20 19.91 -19.93
CA GLY A 170 -5.56 18.99 -21.00
C GLY A 170 -7.07 18.79 -21.08
N ILE A 171 -7.67 18.32 -19.99
CA ILE A 171 -9.09 17.94 -19.95
C ILE A 171 -9.76 18.50 -18.70
N SER A 172 -10.89 19.18 -18.87
CA SER A 172 -11.80 19.52 -17.78
C SER A 172 -13.11 18.77 -17.96
N ASN A 173 -13.51 18.02 -16.94
CA ASN A 173 -14.66 17.13 -16.98
C ASN A 173 -15.70 17.46 -15.90
N ASN A 174 -16.80 18.05 -16.33
CA ASN A 174 -18.01 18.18 -15.50
C ASN A 174 -19.01 17.03 -15.77
N GLY A 175 -18.88 16.32 -16.89
CA GLY A 175 -19.68 15.17 -17.28
C GLY A 175 -19.01 13.83 -17.02
N THR A 176 -19.21 12.88 -17.93
CA THR A 176 -18.61 11.53 -17.86
C THR A 176 -17.40 11.43 -18.79
N LEU A 177 -16.28 10.95 -18.27
CA LEU A 177 -15.04 10.77 -19.02
C LEU A 177 -14.52 9.34 -18.91
N THR A 178 -14.20 8.74 -20.04
CA THR A 178 -13.42 7.50 -20.12
C THR A 178 -12.13 7.74 -20.92
N VAL A 179 -10.99 7.37 -20.35
CA VAL A 179 -9.66 7.50 -20.98
C VAL A 179 -9.03 6.11 -21.06
N ARG A 180 -8.69 5.63 -22.26
CA ARG A 180 -8.11 4.30 -22.49
C ARG A 180 -6.90 4.37 -23.38
N ASN A 181 -5.78 3.80 -22.93
CA ASN A 181 -4.53 3.76 -23.68
C ASN A 181 -4.12 5.14 -24.22
N CYS A 182 -4.26 6.18 -23.41
CA CYS A 182 -3.98 7.56 -23.82
C CYS A 182 -2.73 8.10 -23.13
N ASN A 183 -2.16 9.15 -23.74
CA ASN A 183 -1.12 9.97 -23.16
C ASN A 183 -1.65 11.39 -22.90
N ILE A 184 -1.50 11.90 -21.68
CA ILE A 184 -1.90 13.26 -21.30
C ILE A 184 -0.65 13.95 -20.79
N ASP A 185 -0.03 14.76 -21.64
CA ASP A 185 1.37 15.20 -21.49
C ASP A 185 1.59 16.70 -21.66
N ASP A 186 2.40 17.31 -20.79
CA ASP A 186 2.81 18.72 -20.91
C ASP A 186 1.63 19.70 -20.98
N ASN A 187 0.57 19.43 -20.21
CA ASN A 187 -0.55 20.37 -20.09
C ASN A 187 -0.43 21.22 -18.81
N SER A 188 -1.05 22.40 -18.83
CA SER A 188 -0.97 23.33 -17.70
C SER A 188 -2.29 24.01 -17.36
N ALA A 189 -2.59 24.18 -16.07
CA ALA A 189 -3.81 24.89 -15.62
C ALA A 189 -3.62 25.64 -14.31
N GLY A 190 -4.64 26.34 -13.84
CA GLY A 190 -4.71 26.83 -12.45
C GLY A 190 -4.83 25.67 -11.45
N ASP A 191 -5.63 24.65 -11.78
CA ASP A 191 -5.74 23.39 -11.04
C ASP A 191 -5.96 22.22 -12.01
N GLY A 192 -5.58 21.00 -11.64
CA GLY A 192 -5.73 19.82 -12.51
C GLY A 192 -4.94 19.97 -13.81
N GLY A 193 -3.60 20.09 -13.71
CA GLY A 193 -2.75 20.44 -14.86
C GLY A 193 -3.00 19.56 -16.09
N GLY A 194 -3.16 18.25 -15.90
CA GLY A 194 -3.57 17.31 -16.94
C GLY A 194 -5.08 17.21 -17.04
N ILE A 195 -5.71 16.69 -15.98
CA ILE A 195 -7.16 16.46 -15.89
C ILE A 195 -7.73 17.12 -14.63
N SER A 196 -8.87 17.78 -14.77
CA SER A 196 -9.75 18.14 -13.64
C SER A 196 -11.12 17.49 -13.82
N THR A 197 -11.70 16.94 -12.76
CA THR A 197 -13.04 16.31 -12.80
C THR A 197 -13.87 16.60 -11.55
N SER A 198 -15.16 16.95 -11.71
CA SER A 198 -15.91 17.63 -10.64
C SER A 198 -17.28 17.03 -10.23
N TYR A 199 -17.98 16.34 -11.13
CA TYR A 199 -19.38 15.92 -10.89
C TYR A 199 -19.77 14.57 -11.51
N GLY A 200 -19.31 14.25 -12.71
CA GLY A 200 -19.54 12.94 -13.31
C GLY A 200 -18.38 11.97 -13.07
N GLY A 201 -18.61 10.71 -13.45
CA GLY A 201 -17.63 9.65 -13.27
C GLY A 201 -16.46 9.79 -14.25
N THR A 202 -15.24 9.66 -13.75
CA THR A 202 -14.03 9.59 -14.57
C THR A 202 -13.39 8.23 -14.41
N GLN A 203 -13.14 7.54 -15.52
CA GLN A 203 -12.41 6.27 -15.53
C GLN A 203 -11.18 6.35 -16.43
N ILE A 204 -10.03 5.94 -15.93
CA ILE A 204 -8.74 6.00 -16.62
C ILE A 204 -8.10 4.61 -16.60
N PHE A 205 -7.81 4.08 -17.78
CA PHE A 205 -7.25 2.74 -17.98
C PHE A 205 -6.02 2.79 -18.89
N ASP A 206 -4.99 2.02 -18.55
CA ASP A 206 -3.83 1.76 -19.42
C ASP A 206 -3.15 3.04 -19.92
N SER A 207 -3.24 4.13 -19.15
CA SER A 207 -2.91 5.47 -19.64
C SER A 207 -1.72 6.07 -18.91
N THR A 208 -1.07 7.04 -19.56
CA THR A 208 0.04 7.80 -18.99
C THR A 208 -0.36 9.27 -18.83
N ILE A 209 -0.25 9.80 -17.62
CA ILE A 209 -0.46 11.20 -17.28
C ILE A 209 0.88 11.77 -16.83
N THR A 210 1.50 12.62 -17.65
CA THR A 210 2.89 13.02 -17.42
C THR A 210 3.22 14.48 -17.72
N ASN A 211 4.23 15.02 -17.02
CA ASN A 211 4.73 16.39 -17.20
C ASN A 211 3.68 17.50 -17.10
N ASN A 212 2.51 17.21 -16.53
CA ASN A 212 1.46 18.20 -16.38
C ASN A 212 1.74 19.07 -15.15
N SER A 213 1.34 20.33 -15.21
CA SER A 213 1.72 21.29 -14.18
C SER A 213 0.63 22.28 -13.84
N VAL A 214 0.59 22.66 -12.57
CA VAL A 214 -0.14 23.84 -12.14
C VAL A 214 0.70 25.09 -12.44
N SER A 215 0.14 25.96 -13.27
CA SER A 215 0.66 27.29 -13.59
C SER A 215 0.36 28.28 -12.46
N LEU A 216 1.39 28.98 -11.98
CA LEU A 216 1.23 30.00 -10.94
C LEU A 216 0.38 31.15 -11.46
N ILE A 217 -0.79 31.39 -10.85
CA ILE A 217 -1.55 32.61 -11.11
C ILE A 217 -0.82 33.81 -10.51
N SER A 218 -0.80 34.92 -11.25
CA SER A 218 -0.06 36.15 -10.93
C SER A 218 -0.46 36.85 -9.61
N SER A 219 -1.48 36.38 -8.89
CA SER A 219 -1.89 36.90 -7.57
C SER A 219 -1.01 36.39 -6.41
N GLY A 220 -0.25 35.31 -6.60
CA GLY A 220 0.75 34.82 -5.64
C GLY A 220 0.19 34.25 -4.32
N THR A 221 -1.13 34.06 -4.20
CA THR A 221 -1.76 33.47 -3.00
C THR A 221 -2.45 32.14 -3.26
N ASP A 222 -2.92 31.88 -4.48
CA ASP A 222 -3.55 30.61 -4.83
C ASP A 222 -2.53 29.75 -5.57
N ILE A 223 -2.14 28.67 -4.90
CA ILE A 223 -1.30 27.61 -5.44
C ILE A 223 -2.24 26.45 -5.70
N GLY A 224 -2.46 26.09 -6.97
CA GLY A 224 -3.40 25.04 -7.30
C GLY A 224 -2.90 23.63 -7.00
N SER A 225 -3.83 22.68 -7.04
CA SER A 225 -3.63 21.27 -6.71
C SER A 225 -3.77 20.36 -7.94
N GLY A 226 -3.33 19.10 -7.82
CA GLY A 226 -3.51 18.09 -8.86
C GLY A 226 -2.69 18.38 -10.10
N GLY A 227 -1.37 18.25 -10.03
CA GLY A 227 -0.49 18.50 -11.17
C GLY A 227 -0.88 17.64 -12.36
N GLY A 228 -1.09 16.34 -12.11
CA GLY A 228 -1.61 15.39 -13.09
C GLY A 228 -3.13 15.40 -13.14
N ILE A 229 -3.76 14.97 -12.04
CA ILE A 229 -5.21 14.77 -11.93
C ILE A 229 -5.73 15.45 -10.67
N GLN A 230 -6.78 16.24 -10.82
CA GLN A 230 -7.62 16.71 -9.74
C GLN A 230 -9.00 16.11 -9.84
N HIS A 231 -9.46 15.50 -8.76
CA HIS A 231 -10.87 15.23 -8.51
C HIS A 231 -11.38 16.24 -7.48
N GLU A 232 -12.49 16.90 -7.77
CA GLU A 232 -13.18 17.79 -6.84
C GLU A 232 -14.68 17.44 -6.80
N GLY A 233 -15.40 17.86 -5.76
CA GLY A 233 -16.87 17.78 -5.76
C GLY A 233 -17.46 16.38 -5.64
N LEU A 234 -18.57 16.12 -6.34
CA LEU A 234 -19.27 14.82 -6.25
C LEU A 234 -18.75 13.87 -7.32
N GLY A 235 -18.90 12.57 -7.09
CA GLY A 235 -18.61 11.55 -8.09
C GLY A 235 -17.46 10.65 -7.70
N LEU A 236 -17.03 9.84 -8.66
CA LEU A 236 -15.99 8.83 -8.50
C LEU A 236 -14.97 8.99 -9.62
N THR A 237 -13.70 9.04 -9.24
CA THR A 237 -12.57 8.91 -10.17
C THR A 237 -11.90 7.55 -9.95
N GLU A 238 -11.87 6.72 -10.99
CA GLU A 238 -11.22 5.41 -11.00
C GLU A 238 -10.00 5.43 -11.91
N ILE A 239 -8.85 5.06 -11.36
CA ILE A 239 -7.57 5.00 -12.09
C ILE A 239 -7.04 3.58 -11.99
N THR A 240 -6.90 2.90 -13.12
CA THR A 240 -6.51 1.49 -13.18
C THR A 240 -5.38 1.29 -14.19
N ASN A 241 -4.41 0.45 -13.84
CA ASN A 241 -3.28 0.06 -14.71
C ASN A 241 -2.61 1.26 -15.41
N SER A 242 -2.44 2.37 -14.68
CA SER A 242 -2.03 3.64 -15.27
C SER A 242 -0.76 4.18 -14.60
N THR A 243 -0.04 5.03 -15.35
CA THR A 243 1.18 5.69 -14.87
C THR A 243 0.97 7.19 -14.74
N ILE A 244 1.17 7.72 -13.54
CA ILE A 244 1.10 9.15 -13.24
C ILE A 244 2.50 9.62 -12.85
N THR A 245 3.16 10.41 -13.70
CA THR A 245 4.58 10.71 -13.49
C THR A 245 5.07 12.09 -13.91
N ASN A 246 6.03 12.65 -13.17
CA ASN A 246 6.64 13.96 -13.47
C ASN A 246 5.64 15.13 -13.48
N ASN A 247 4.52 14.99 -12.78
CA ASN A 247 3.54 16.06 -12.65
C ASN A 247 3.85 16.96 -11.45
N THR A 248 3.53 18.25 -11.56
CA THR A 248 3.89 19.26 -10.55
C THR A 248 2.70 20.09 -10.11
N ALA A 249 2.41 20.12 -8.81
CA ALA A 249 1.40 20.97 -8.19
C ALA A 249 2.02 22.05 -7.29
N GLY A 250 1.33 23.19 -7.16
CA GLY A 250 1.73 24.24 -6.23
C GLY A 250 1.33 23.93 -4.79
N PHE A 251 0.26 23.15 -4.57
CA PHE A 251 -0.26 22.85 -3.23
C PHE A 251 -0.27 21.35 -2.93
N ARG A 252 -1.32 20.62 -3.30
CA ARG A 252 -1.48 19.20 -2.96
C ARG A 252 -1.51 18.29 -4.18
N GLY A 253 -1.01 17.07 -4.02
CA GLY A 253 -1.16 15.98 -5.00
C GLY A 253 -0.47 16.31 -6.31
N GLY A 254 0.85 16.16 -6.36
CA GLY A 254 1.61 16.42 -7.59
C GLY A 254 1.11 15.53 -8.72
N GLY A 255 0.88 14.24 -8.42
CA GLY A 255 0.25 13.29 -9.34
C GLY A 255 -1.28 13.37 -9.29
N VAL A 256 -1.88 12.98 -8.16
CA VAL A 256 -3.34 12.89 -7.99
C VAL A 256 -3.77 13.64 -6.73
N VAL A 257 -4.85 14.38 -6.80
CA VAL A 257 -5.51 14.94 -5.61
C VAL A 257 -7.00 14.68 -5.63
N GLY A 258 -7.58 14.36 -4.47
CA GLY A 258 -9.01 14.46 -4.22
C GLY A 258 -9.30 15.64 -3.30
N ASP A 259 -10.21 16.53 -3.69
CA ASP A 259 -10.52 17.78 -2.99
C ASP A 259 -12.04 17.96 -2.80
N GLU A 260 -12.44 18.73 -1.77
CA GLU A 260 -13.84 19.12 -1.58
C GLU A 260 -14.21 20.29 -2.51
N PHE A 261 -15.44 20.30 -3.02
CA PHE A 261 -15.97 21.47 -3.73
C PHE A 261 -17.30 21.91 -3.16
N LEU A 262 -17.35 23.12 -2.59
CA LEU A 262 -18.54 23.72 -1.97
C LEU A 262 -19.23 22.83 -0.92
N GLY A 263 -18.45 22.01 -0.20
CA GLY A 263 -18.92 21.06 0.81
C GLY A 263 -19.41 19.73 0.26
N SER A 264 -19.33 19.52 -1.06
CA SER A 264 -19.49 18.21 -1.69
C SER A 264 -18.18 17.44 -1.65
N LYS A 265 -18.27 16.15 -1.31
CA LYS A 265 -17.16 15.22 -1.22
C LYS A 265 -17.35 14.10 -2.23
N GLY A 266 -16.28 13.68 -2.87
CA GLY A 266 -16.26 12.59 -3.83
C GLY A 266 -15.20 11.57 -3.47
N SER A 267 -15.09 10.53 -4.29
CA SER A 267 -14.21 9.40 -4.04
C SER A 267 -13.17 9.25 -5.14
N VAL A 268 -11.97 8.79 -4.74
CA VAL A 268 -10.89 8.45 -5.66
C VAL A 268 -10.43 7.02 -5.37
N THR A 269 -10.40 6.19 -6.41
CA THR A 269 -9.89 4.82 -6.36
C THR A 269 -8.72 4.68 -7.33
N ILE A 270 -7.59 4.17 -6.83
CA ILE A 270 -6.37 3.93 -7.61
C ILE A 270 -5.99 2.46 -7.45
N THR A 271 -5.97 1.72 -8.56
CA THR A 271 -5.68 0.28 -8.59
C THR A 271 -4.58 -0.03 -9.61
N ASP A 272 -3.72 -0.99 -9.27
CA ASP A 272 -2.72 -1.58 -10.18
C ASP A 272 -1.85 -0.55 -10.91
N SER A 273 -1.57 0.59 -10.27
CA SER A 273 -1.01 1.77 -10.92
C SER A 273 0.37 2.14 -10.39
N VAL A 274 1.04 3.07 -11.08
CA VAL A 274 2.33 3.62 -10.68
C VAL A 274 2.27 5.15 -10.60
N ILE A 275 2.59 5.70 -9.43
CA ILE A 275 2.63 7.14 -9.16
C ILE A 275 4.07 7.52 -8.80
N ARG A 276 4.78 8.19 -9.69
CA ARG A 276 6.22 8.45 -9.48
C ARG A 276 6.76 9.77 -9.98
N GLU A 277 7.81 10.26 -9.32
CA GLU A 277 8.53 11.48 -9.72
C GLU A 277 7.64 12.73 -9.75
N ASN A 278 6.51 12.71 -9.04
CA ASN A 278 5.63 13.87 -8.95
C ASN A 278 6.06 14.79 -7.80
N THR A 279 5.78 16.08 -7.94
CA THR A 279 6.21 17.12 -7.00
C THR A 279 5.04 17.99 -6.54
N ALA A 280 4.93 18.25 -5.24
CA ALA A 280 3.96 19.19 -4.66
C ALA A 280 4.49 19.88 -3.40
N ASN A 281 3.70 20.75 -2.78
CA ASN A 281 4.00 21.22 -1.43
C ASN A 281 3.65 20.15 -0.38
N ASP A 282 2.50 19.49 -0.52
CA ASP A 282 2.05 18.39 0.33
C ASP A 282 1.56 17.24 -0.57
N GLY A 283 1.89 15.98 -0.24
CA GLY A 283 1.44 14.84 -1.06
C GLY A 283 2.08 14.85 -2.45
N GLY A 284 3.39 14.66 -2.53
CA GLY A 284 4.13 14.73 -3.79
C GLY A 284 3.52 13.84 -4.87
N GLY A 285 3.15 12.60 -4.50
CA GLY A 285 2.40 11.68 -5.35
C GLY A 285 0.90 11.91 -5.27
N VAL A 286 0.32 11.69 -4.09
CA VAL A 286 -1.13 11.70 -3.83
C VAL A 286 -1.48 12.64 -2.68
N GLY A 287 -2.55 13.42 -2.83
CA GLY A 287 -3.10 14.24 -1.76
C GLY A 287 -4.60 14.04 -1.56
N SER A 288 -5.09 14.10 -0.32
CA SER A 288 -6.51 14.24 -0.02
C SER A 288 -6.79 15.56 0.71
N SER A 289 -7.95 16.16 0.44
CA SER A 289 -8.44 17.37 1.10
C SER A 289 -9.96 17.41 1.06
N GLY A 290 -10.65 16.74 1.98
CA GLY A 290 -12.11 16.75 2.00
C GLY A 290 -12.76 15.73 1.07
N VAL A 291 -12.10 14.59 0.86
CA VAL A 291 -12.70 13.44 0.15
C VAL A 291 -13.73 12.71 1.03
N GLU A 292 -14.63 11.96 0.41
CA GLU A 292 -15.47 11.00 1.12
C GLU A 292 -14.63 9.77 1.45
N THR A 293 -13.99 9.18 0.43
CA THR A 293 -13.04 8.09 0.58
C THR A 293 -11.93 8.19 -0.47
N MET A 294 -10.71 7.80 -0.09
CA MET A 294 -9.63 7.54 -1.04
C MET A 294 -9.07 6.14 -0.84
N THR A 295 -9.10 5.32 -1.89
CA THR A 295 -8.62 3.93 -1.86
C THR A 295 -7.45 3.77 -2.82
N ILE A 296 -6.37 3.19 -2.32
CA ILE A 296 -5.17 2.88 -3.10
C ILE A 296 -4.87 1.39 -2.91
N GLU A 297 -4.87 0.63 -4.00
CA GLU A 297 -4.70 -0.82 -3.97
C GLU A 297 -3.72 -1.27 -5.06
N ASN A 298 -2.88 -2.27 -4.75
CA ASN A 298 -1.92 -2.86 -5.68
C ASN A 298 -1.03 -1.82 -6.41
N THR A 299 -0.76 -0.69 -5.76
CA THR A 299 -0.18 0.48 -6.41
C THR A 299 1.22 0.76 -5.89
N THR A 300 2.10 1.23 -6.76
CA THR A 300 3.44 1.70 -6.40
C THR A 300 3.49 3.22 -6.37
N ILE A 301 3.83 3.81 -5.23
CA ILE A 301 4.04 5.25 -5.03
C ILE A 301 5.53 5.48 -4.73
N GLU A 302 6.29 5.99 -5.71
CA GLU A 302 7.74 6.05 -5.58
C GLU A 302 8.39 7.37 -6.04
N ASN A 303 9.52 7.72 -5.42
CA ASN A 303 10.35 8.86 -5.87
C ASN A 303 9.59 10.20 -5.97
N ASN A 304 8.49 10.36 -5.23
CA ASN A 304 7.74 11.61 -5.21
C ASN A 304 8.31 12.55 -4.15
N ILE A 305 8.16 13.85 -4.39
CA ILE A 305 8.79 14.90 -3.59
C ILE A 305 7.74 15.87 -3.08
N SER A 306 7.74 16.14 -1.77
CA SER A 306 6.98 17.23 -1.19
C SER A 306 7.88 18.22 -0.44
N ASN A 307 7.58 19.52 -0.54
CA ASN A 307 8.31 20.55 0.21
C ASN A 307 7.94 20.57 1.70
N ARG A 308 6.78 20.03 2.06
CA ARG A 308 6.23 19.95 3.43
C ARG A 308 5.99 18.50 3.79
N GLY A 309 4.73 18.07 3.91
CA GLY A 309 4.34 16.74 4.38
C GLY A 309 4.07 15.75 3.26
N GLY A 310 4.25 14.45 3.51
CA GLY A 310 3.74 13.39 2.64
C GLY A 310 4.45 13.35 1.31
N GLY A 311 5.70 12.88 1.27
CA GLY A 311 6.45 12.78 0.01
C GLY A 311 5.69 11.93 -1.00
N GLY A 312 5.17 10.79 -0.56
CA GLY A 312 4.28 9.93 -1.33
C GLY A 312 2.82 10.36 -1.21
N VAL A 313 2.25 10.28 0.00
CA VAL A 313 0.82 10.52 0.28
C VAL A 313 0.65 11.56 1.38
N SER A 314 -0.26 12.53 1.19
CA SER A 314 -0.68 13.45 2.25
C SER A 314 -2.19 13.40 2.45
N ILE A 315 -2.60 13.23 3.70
CA ILE A 315 -4.01 13.26 4.12
C ILE A 315 -4.26 14.60 4.80
N GLY A 316 -4.92 15.51 4.11
CA GLY A 316 -4.91 16.93 4.47
C GLY A 316 -5.88 17.34 5.58
N ASN A 317 -7.01 16.63 5.72
CA ASN A 317 -8.11 17.00 6.62
C ASN A 317 -8.40 15.89 7.64
N ILE A 318 -8.79 16.26 8.86
CA ILE A 318 -9.10 15.34 9.96
C ILE A 318 -10.30 14.42 9.68
N LEU A 319 -11.16 14.82 8.74
CA LEU A 319 -12.33 14.05 8.33
C LEU A 319 -12.07 13.21 7.07
N ASP A 320 -10.86 13.23 6.54
CA ASP A 320 -10.51 12.39 5.39
C ASP A 320 -10.18 10.99 5.88
N GLU A 321 -10.59 9.99 5.09
CA GLU A 321 -10.23 8.60 5.27
C GLU A 321 -9.50 8.11 4.03
N VAL A 322 -8.29 7.58 4.24
CA VAL A 322 -7.49 6.96 3.18
C VAL A 322 -7.16 5.53 3.56
N THR A 323 -7.51 4.60 2.67
CA THR A 323 -7.15 3.19 2.78
C THR A 323 -6.11 2.83 1.72
N ILE A 324 -5.01 2.24 2.17
CA ILE A 324 -3.91 1.77 1.33
C ILE A 324 -3.70 0.29 1.59
N THR A 325 -3.89 -0.55 0.56
CA THR A 325 -3.80 -2.00 0.66
C THR A 325 -2.87 -2.59 -0.39
N ASN A 326 -2.10 -3.61 -0.04
CA ASN A 326 -1.23 -4.36 -0.95
C ASN A 326 -0.35 -3.46 -1.85
N SER A 327 0.15 -2.36 -1.28
CA SER A 327 0.79 -1.29 -2.05
C SER A 327 2.22 -1.06 -1.56
N THR A 328 3.05 -0.45 -2.42
CA THR A 328 4.44 -0.11 -2.10
C THR A 328 4.63 1.40 -2.14
N ILE A 329 5.08 1.99 -1.03
CA ILE A 329 5.37 3.41 -0.88
C ILE A 329 6.86 3.56 -0.60
N ARG A 330 7.65 3.99 -1.60
CA ARG A 330 9.11 3.96 -1.45
C ARG A 330 9.91 5.09 -2.04
N ASN A 331 11.05 5.38 -1.42
CA ASN A 331 11.98 6.43 -1.85
C ASN A 331 11.33 7.80 -2.04
N ASN A 332 10.22 8.06 -1.34
CA ASN A 332 9.59 9.37 -1.36
C ASN A 332 10.28 10.30 -0.35
N ASN A 333 10.27 11.60 -0.64
CA ASN A 333 11.00 12.59 0.14
C ASN A 333 10.12 13.77 0.52
N ALA A 334 9.98 14.03 1.82
CA ALA A 334 9.24 15.15 2.37
C ALA A 334 10.17 16.15 3.07
N GLY A 335 9.96 17.45 2.85
CA GLY A 335 10.72 18.50 3.51
C GLY A 335 10.47 18.60 5.02
N THR A 336 9.31 18.15 5.50
CA THR A 336 8.97 18.12 6.93
C THR A 336 8.57 16.73 7.42
N ASN A 337 7.33 16.28 7.23
CA ASN A 337 6.82 15.09 7.93
C ASN A 337 6.40 14.01 6.93
N GLY A 338 6.42 12.75 7.35
CA GLY A 338 5.82 11.68 6.57
C GLY A 338 6.53 11.52 5.23
N GLY A 339 7.77 11.06 5.22
CA GLY A 339 8.53 10.89 3.99
C GLY A 339 7.77 10.05 2.97
N GLY A 340 7.16 8.96 3.45
CA GLY A 340 6.17 8.18 2.71
C GLY A 340 4.78 8.81 2.82
N ILE A 341 4.24 8.85 4.04
CA ILE A 341 2.85 9.22 4.33
C ILE A 341 2.78 10.23 5.48
N ASP A 342 2.16 11.39 5.24
CA ASP A 342 1.80 12.35 6.29
C ASP A 342 0.29 12.40 6.46
N SER A 343 -0.18 11.96 7.63
CA SER A 343 -1.59 11.80 7.92
C SER A 343 -2.10 12.87 8.88
N GLY A 344 -2.97 13.74 8.37
CA GLY A 344 -3.81 14.64 9.17
C GLY A 344 -5.24 14.11 9.39
N GLY A 345 -5.61 12.99 8.74
CA GLY A 345 -6.91 12.30 8.84
C GLY A 345 -6.76 10.82 9.15
N THR A 346 -7.79 10.01 8.96
CA THR A 346 -7.73 8.57 9.26
C THR A 346 -6.94 7.83 8.18
N LEU A 347 -5.93 7.07 8.60
CA LEU A 347 -5.14 6.19 7.73
C LEU A 347 -5.36 4.72 8.09
N PHE A 348 -5.73 3.91 7.10
CA PHE A 348 -5.64 2.45 7.14
C PHE A 348 -4.56 1.98 6.17
N LEU A 349 -3.48 1.40 6.69
CA LEU A 349 -2.38 0.84 5.89
C LEU A 349 -2.29 -0.66 6.12
N ARG A 350 -2.54 -1.46 5.08
CA ARG A 350 -2.68 -2.91 5.18
C ARG A 350 -1.85 -3.63 4.15
N GLN A 351 -1.20 -4.73 4.53
CA GLN A 351 -0.50 -5.61 3.58
C GLN A 351 0.50 -4.86 2.69
N SER A 352 1.07 -3.77 3.19
CA SER A 352 1.78 -2.78 2.37
C SER A 352 3.22 -2.64 2.81
N ASN A 353 4.06 -2.14 1.91
CA ASN A 353 5.47 -1.90 2.17
C ASN A 353 5.77 -0.39 2.10
N VAL A 354 6.20 0.20 3.21
CA VAL A 354 6.67 1.59 3.29
C VAL A 354 8.17 1.56 3.49
N ASN A 355 8.95 1.80 2.43
CA ASN A 355 10.39 1.63 2.52
C ASN A 355 11.28 2.71 1.87
N GLY A 356 12.42 3.00 2.49
CA GLY A 356 13.40 3.94 1.91
C GLY A 356 12.93 5.40 1.85
N ASN A 357 11.86 5.77 2.56
CA ASN A 357 11.32 7.13 2.52
C ASN A 357 12.05 8.06 3.50
N THR A 358 12.12 9.35 3.17
CA THR A 358 12.88 10.34 3.95
C THR A 358 12.03 11.56 4.31
N ALA A 359 12.04 11.95 5.59
CA ALA A 359 11.41 13.16 6.10
C ALA A 359 12.46 14.11 6.70
N GLY A 360 12.32 15.42 6.44
CA GLY A 360 13.21 16.43 7.01
C GLY A 360 13.05 16.64 8.53
N ALA A 361 11.90 16.31 9.08
CA ALA A 361 11.56 16.36 10.50
C ALA A 361 11.09 14.98 10.97
N ASP A 362 9.81 14.65 10.89
CA ASP A 362 9.26 13.51 11.61
C ASP A 362 8.66 12.40 10.73
N GLY A 363 8.66 11.16 11.22
CA GLY A 363 7.94 10.05 10.57
C GLY A 363 8.51 9.77 9.18
N GLY A 364 9.73 9.23 9.10
CA GLY A 364 10.39 9.00 7.81
C GLY A 364 9.54 8.13 6.88
N GLY A 365 8.88 7.11 7.42
CA GLY A 365 7.85 6.33 6.74
C GLY A 365 6.47 6.98 6.87
N VAL A 366 5.92 6.98 8.10
CA VAL A 366 4.56 7.45 8.40
C VAL A 366 4.57 8.43 9.57
N ASN A 367 3.86 9.55 9.41
CA ASN A 367 3.54 10.49 10.49
C ASN A 367 2.02 10.60 10.67
N SER A 368 1.54 10.52 11.92
CA SER A 368 0.11 10.67 12.26
C SER A 368 -0.14 11.54 13.50
N SER A 369 0.74 12.49 13.81
CA SER A 369 0.66 13.34 15.03
C SER A 369 -0.65 14.11 15.24
N LEU A 370 -1.56 14.16 14.26
CA LEU A 370 -2.82 14.88 14.31
C LEU A 370 -4.04 13.98 14.08
N SER A 371 -3.87 12.66 14.01
CA SER A 371 -4.93 11.76 13.54
C SER A 371 -4.80 10.31 14.01
N THR A 372 -5.73 9.46 13.56
CA THR A 372 -5.74 8.01 13.77
C THR A 372 -5.02 7.32 12.62
N ALA A 373 -4.07 6.43 12.95
CA ALA A 373 -3.40 5.58 11.98
C ALA A 373 -3.38 4.12 12.48
N VAL A 374 -3.88 3.22 11.64
CA VAL A 374 -3.91 1.79 11.87
C VAL A 374 -3.07 1.10 10.79
N ILE A 375 -2.02 0.42 11.21
CA ILE A 375 -1.10 -0.32 10.34
C ILE A 375 -1.22 -1.82 10.65
N SER A 376 -1.51 -2.64 9.64
CA SER A 376 -1.57 -4.09 9.79
C SER A 376 -0.87 -4.85 8.67
N ASP A 377 -0.29 -6.00 9.02
CA ASP A 377 0.26 -6.98 8.07
C ASP A 377 1.28 -6.36 7.09
N SER A 378 2.01 -5.35 7.55
CA SER A 378 2.80 -4.46 6.70
C SER A 378 4.29 -4.50 7.05
N ILE A 379 5.10 -3.90 6.20
CA ILE A 379 6.55 -3.73 6.40
C ILE A 379 6.87 -2.24 6.35
N ILE A 380 7.56 -1.74 7.37
CA ILE A 380 8.03 -0.36 7.48
C ILE A 380 9.56 -0.42 7.60
N ASP A 381 10.26 -0.23 6.49
CA ASP A 381 11.68 -0.59 6.41
C ASP A 381 12.58 0.52 5.84
N ASN A 382 13.79 0.71 6.40
CA ASN A 382 14.80 1.62 5.83
C ASN A 382 14.32 3.08 5.66
N ASN A 383 13.37 3.56 6.46
CA ASN A 383 12.93 4.95 6.40
C ASN A 383 13.76 5.86 7.32
N SER A 384 13.86 7.15 6.99
CA SER A 384 14.71 8.10 7.72
C SER A 384 14.00 9.41 8.07
N ALA A 385 14.19 9.89 9.30
CA ALA A 385 13.66 11.17 9.79
C ALA A 385 14.77 12.08 10.34
N GLY A 386 14.66 13.38 10.08
CA GLY A 386 15.61 14.41 10.57
C GLY A 386 15.43 14.81 12.03
N ASP A 387 14.28 14.48 12.63
CA ASP A 387 13.91 14.70 14.03
C ASP A 387 13.46 13.36 14.66
N ALA A 388 12.17 13.03 14.76
CA ALA A 388 11.72 11.83 15.49
C ALA A 388 10.95 10.82 14.64
N GLY A 389 10.97 9.55 15.05
CA GLY A 389 10.19 8.49 14.38
C GLY A 389 10.75 8.16 13.00
N GLY A 390 11.91 7.49 12.94
CA GLY A 390 12.54 7.15 11.66
C GLY A 390 11.61 6.37 10.74
N GLY A 391 10.91 5.38 11.32
CA GLY A 391 9.84 4.65 10.64
C GLY A 391 8.50 5.34 10.84
N LEU A 392 8.09 5.45 12.10
CA LEU A 392 6.72 5.81 12.49
C LEU A 392 6.70 6.92 13.53
N LYS A 393 5.73 7.84 13.41
CA LYS A 393 5.41 8.82 14.46
C LYS A 393 3.92 8.83 14.80
N ASP A 394 3.62 8.70 16.09
CA ASP A 394 2.28 8.80 16.68
C ASP A 394 1.24 7.85 16.06
N VAL A 395 1.65 6.64 15.67
CA VAL A 395 0.74 5.60 15.14
C VAL A 395 -0.03 4.96 16.28
N GLU A 396 -1.35 4.89 16.12
CA GLU A 396 -2.28 4.43 17.15
C GLU A 396 -2.32 2.91 17.27
N SER A 397 -2.25 2.19 16.16
CA SER A 397 -2.29 0.73 16.18
C SER A 397 -1.37 0.07 15.15
N ILE A 398 -0.57 -0.90 15.61
CA ILE A 398 0.38 -1.66 14.80
C ILE A 398 0.17 -3.15 15.05
N ARG A 399 -0.15 -3.88 13.98
CA ARG A 399 -0.44 -5.32 14.05
C ARG A 399 0.32 -6.12 13.02
N ASN A 400 0.87 -7.27 13.40
CA ASN A 400 1.49 -8.22 12.48
C ASN A 400 2.49 -7.54 11.54
N THR A 401 3.19 -6.51 12.03
CA THR A 401 3.96 -5.58 11.20
C THR A 401 5.43 -5.66 11.57
N THR A 402 6.29 -5.62 10.57
CA THR A 402 7.74 -5.51 10.77
C THR A 402 8.16 -4.06 10.59
N VAL A 403 8.75 -3.47 11.63
CA VAL A 403 9.35 -2.13 11.61
C VAL A 403 10.87 -2.29 11.72
N SER A 404 11.58 -2.14 10.61
CA SER A 404 13.00 -2.48 10.55
C SER A 404 13.92 -1.44 9.91
N ASN A 405 15.17 -1.41 10.35
CA ASN A 405 16.23 -0.61 9.72
C ASN A 405 15.90 0.89 9.57
N ASN A 406 14.96 1.41 10.34
CA ASN A 406 14.56 2.81 10.26
C ASN A 406 15.47 3.68 11.12
N LYS A 407 15.69 4.93 10.69
CA LYS A 407 16.67 5.84 11.28
C LYS A 407 16.08 7.18 11.68
N SER A 408 16.36 7.65 12.88
CA SER A 408 16.09 9.05 13.28
C SER A 408 17.35 9.75 13.80
N VAL A 409 17.46 11.05 13.53
CA VAL A 409 18.50 11.91 14.13
C VAL A 409 18.13 12.28 15.58
N GLY A 410 16.86 12.47 15.87
CA GLY A 410 16.32 12.53 17.22
C GLY A 410 15.90 11.15 17.71
N SER A 411 14.77 11.07 18.41
CA SER A 411 14.35 9.87 19.15
C SER A 411 13.50 8.92 18.31
N GLY A 412 13.46 7.64 18.69
CA GLY A 412 12.57 6.65 18.08
C GLY A 412 13.00 6.28 16.66
N GLY A 413 14.03 5.44 16.52
CA GLY A 413 14.49 5.00 15.21
C GLY A 413 13.38 4.25 14.46
N GLY A 414 12.76 3.28 15.12
CA GLY A 414 11.58 2.57 14.63
C GLY A 414 10.32 3.41 14.79
N MET A 415 9.99 3.78 16.03
CA MET A 415 8.82 4.61 16.34
C MET A 415 9.07 5.62 17.45
N PHE A 416 8.51 6.82 17.28
CA PHE A 416 8.35 7.82 18.35
C PHE A 416 6.87 8.10 18.59
N THR A 417 6.43 8.18 19.85
CA THR A 417 5.04 8.57 20.14
C THR A 417 4.89 9.43 21.40
N LEU A 418 3.96 10.37 21.30
CA LEU A 418 3.40 11.21 22.37
C LEU A 418 1.94 10.86 22.64
N ALA A 419 1.33 10.00 21.83
CA ALA A 419 -0.04 9.56 21.91
C ALA A 419 -0.13 8.13 22.50
N PRO A 420 -1.31 7.72 22.99
CA PRO A 420 -1.56 6.31 23.30
C PRO A 420 -1.42 5.44 22.05
N GLY A 421 -1.09 4.16 22.23
CA GLY A 421 -1.03 3.23 21.10
C GLY A 421 -0.94 1.76 21.49
N ILE A 422 -1.15 0.90 20.51
CA ILE A 422 -1.15 -0.57 20.68
C ILE A 422 -0.22 -1.20 19.65
N ILE A 423 0.64 -2.12 20.10
CA ILE A 423 1.55 -2.90 19.26
C ILE A 423 1.30 -4.38 19.54
N ILE A 424 0.90 -5.14 18.53
CA ILE A 424 0.54 -6.57 18.68
C ILE A 424 1.20 -7.41 17.58
N ASN A 425 1.75 -8.57 17.95
CA ASN A 425 2.31 -9.56 17.02
C ASN A 425 3.36 -8.97 16.05
N SER A 426 4.09 -7.95 16.50
CA SER A 426 4.93 -7.12 15.63
C SER A 426 6.40 -7.19 16.01
N THR A 427 7.28 -6.91 15.05
CA THR A 427 8.73 -6.95 15.26
C THR A 427 9.35 -5.60 14.96
N PHE A 428 10.05 -5.04 15.93
CA PHE A 428 10.88 -3.85 15.78
C PHE A 428 12.35 -4.27 15.79
N SER A 429 13.06 -4.13 14.67
CA SER A 429 14.44 -4.62 14.59
C SER A 429 15.41 -3.79 13.75
N GLY A 430 16.68 -3.74 14.15
CA GLY A 430 17.70 -3.03 13.38
C GLY A 430 17.51 -1.51 13.28
N ASN A 431 16.57 -0.93 14.04
CA ASN A 431 16.30 0.51 13.96
C ASN A 431 17.35 1.32 14.75
N GLU A 432 17.64 2.53 14.29
CA GLU A 432 18.70 3.41 14.82
C GLU A 432 18.17 4.80 15.20
N SER A 433 18.50 5.28 16.40
CA SER A 433 18.27 6.67 16.82
C SER A 433 19.59 7.31 17.26
N GLN A 434 19.80 8.61 16.99
CA GLN A 434 20.96 9.32 17.55
C GLN A 434 20.71 9.97 18.91
N THR A 435 19.54 9.76 19.51
CA THR A 435 19.27 10.16 20.90
C THR A 435 18.74 8.96 21.67
N PHE A 436 17.41 8.79 21.74
CA PHE A 436 16.75 7.84 22.64
C PHE A 436 15.82 6.90 21.90
N GLY A 437 15.82 5.62 22.30
CA GLY A 437 14.85 4.65 21.76
C GLY A 437 15.20 4.27 20.33
N GLY A 438 16.13 3.35 20.13
CA GLY A 438 16.45 2.85 18.79
C GLY A 438 15.24 2.18 18.15
N GLY A 439 14.58 1.27 18.89
CA GLY A 439 13.32 0.66 18.48
C GLY A 439 12.13 1.59 18.70
N LEU A 440 11.89 1.96 19.95
CA LEU A 440 10.73 2.74 20.39
C LEU A 440 11.12 3.84 21.37
N SER A 441 10.55 5.03 21.19
CA SER A 441 10.67 6.13 22.15
C SER A 441 9.30 6.71 22.48
N ILE A 442 8.96 6.76 23.77
CA ILE A 442 7.71 7.31 24.27
C ILE A 442 8.03 8.44 25.23
N THR A 443 7.32 9.55 25.09
CA THR A 443 7.42 10.67 26.05
C THR A 443 6.04 11.05 26.54
N GLY A 444 5.90 11.25 27.85
CA GLY A 444 4.61 11.56 28.46
C GLY A 444 3.98 12.87 27.97
N ASN A 445 2.67 12.88 27.79
CA ASN A 445 1.87 13.99 27.29
C ASN A 445 0.64 14.21 28.19
N PRO A 446 0.21 15.46 28.47
CA PRO A 446 -1.02 15.74 29.24
C PRO A 446 -2.28 15.02 28.77
N THR A 447 -2.35 14.62 27.50
CA THR A 447 -3.47 13.84 26.94
C THR A 447 -3.36 12.33 27.18
N GLY A 448 -2.26 11.86 27.79
CA GLY A 448 -1.92 10.44 27.95
C GLY A 448 -0.96 9.94 26.86
N SER A 449 -0.02 9.06 27.22
CA SER A 449 0.97 8.45 26.31
C SER A 449 1.25 7.01 26.73
N ALA A 450 0.18 6.23 26.93
CA ALA A 450 0.28 4.84 27.34
C ALA A 450 0.32 3.94 26.10
N VAL A 451 1.37 3.12 25.99
CA VAL A 451 1.52 2.14 24.92
C VAL A 451 1.42 0.73 25.48
N ALA A 452 0.48 -0.05 24.94
CA ALA A 452 0.37 -1.47 25.21
C ALA A 452 1.12 -2.25 24.14
N ILE A 453 2.03 -3.13 24.55
CA ILE A 453 2.79 -4.00 23.66
C ILE A 453 2.46 -5.45 24.01
N ALA A 454 2.02 -6.24 23.05
CA ALA A 454 1.67 -7.63 23.26
C ALA A 454 2.28 -8.56 22.20
N ASN A 455 2.74 -9.74 22.60
CA ASN A 455 3.23 -10.78 21.69
C ASN A 455 4.21 -10.26 20.64
N SER A 456 5.13 -9.39 21.03
CA SER A 456 5.96 -8.64 20.08
C SER A 456 7.43 -8.80 20.40
N THR A 457 8.27 -8.56 19.39
CA THR A 457 9.72 -8.66 19.50
C THR A 457 10.35 -7.30 19.26
N ILE A 458 11.25 -6.87 20.13
CA ILE A 458 12.04 -5.64 20.00
C ILE A 458 13.51 -6.06 20.08
N SER A 459 14.15 -6.20 18.93
CA SER A 459 15.44 -6.88 18.85
C SER A 459 16.46 -6.23 17.94
N GLY A 460 17.71 -6.11 18.37
CA GLY A 460 18.79 -5.60 17.51
C GLY A 460 18.68 -4.11 17.17
N ASN A 461 17.97 -3.31 17.96
CA ASN A 461 17.87 -1.86 17.74
C ASN A 461 19.00 -1.12 18.47
N SER A 462 19.34 0.08 18.00
CA SER A 462 20.44 0.88 18.57
C SER A 462 20.07 2.34 18.80
N ALA A 463 20.52 2.88 19.93
CA ALA A 463 20.43 4.30 20.26
C ALA A 463 21.84 4.82 20.55
N ARG A 464 22.15 6.02 20.07
CA ARG A 464 23.42 6.67 20.40
C ARG A 464 23.51 7.06 21.86
N ASP A 465 22.42 7.50 22.49
CA ASP A 465 22.41 7.78 23.93
C ASP A 465 21.82 6.58 24.68
N SER A 466 20.53 6.59 25.02
CA SER A 466 19.92 5.61 25.93
C SER A 466 18.71 4.89 25.36
N GLY A 467 18.44 3.68 25.85
CA GLY A 467 17.27 2.91 25.42
C GLY A 467 17.44 2.36 24.01
N GLY A 468 18.42 1.49 23.78
CA GLY A 468 18.64 0.90 22.45
C GLY A 468 17.37 0.27 21.88
N GLY A 469 16.66 -0.50 22.71
CA GLY A 469 15.35 -1.05 22.38
C GLY A 469 14.25 -0.02 22.61
N ILE A 470 14.07 0.39 23.86
CA ILE A 470 12.97 1.25 24.31
C ILE A 470 13.49 2.39 25.19
N SER A 471 13.00 3.60 24.95
CA SER A 471 13.14 4.73 25.88
C SER A 471 11.78 5.25 26.35
N ILE A 472 11.64 5.48 27.65
CA ILE A 472 10.42 6.02 28.27
C ILE A 472 10.75 7.30 29.04
N GLY A 473 10.35 8.44 28.48
CA GLY A 473 10.53 9.75 29.06
C GLY A 473 9.27 10.30 29.74
N GLY A 474 9.46 11.14 30.75
CA GLY A 474 8.43 12.05 31.22
C GLY A 474 8.51 13.42 30.52
N SER A 475 7.41 14.15 30.40
CA SER A 475 7.39 15.57 30.04
C SER A 475 7.16 16.45 31.26
N LEU A 476 7.67 17.67 31.18
CA LEU A 476 7.61 18.68 32.24
C LEU A 476 6.52 19.71 31.91
N ILE A 477 5.43 19.74 32.69
CA ILE A 477 4.52 20.90 32.66
C ILE A 477 5.07 21.97 33.59
N VAL A 478 5.53 23.08 33.02
CA VAL A 478 5.73 24.32 33.79
C VAL A 478 4.41 25.09 33.73
N ASP A 479 3.66 25.07 34.84
CA ASP A 479 2.46 25.90 34.99
C ASP A 479 2.88 27.37 34.81
N THR A 480 2.46 28.02 33.72
CA THR A 480 2.86 29.41 33.48
C THR A 480 2.29 30.27 34.61
N PRO A 481 3.07 31.22 35.19
CA PRO A 481 2.55 32.04 36.26
C PRO A 481 1.39 32.87 35.72
N ASN A 482 0.21 32.68 36.29
CA ASN A 482 -0.79 33.73 36.36
C ASN A 482 -0.11 35.02 36.86
N ASN A 483 -0.39 36.13 36.17
CA ASN A 483 0.31 37.43 36.24
C ASN A 483 0.10 38.18 37.58
N TYR A 484 0.37 37.53 38.71
CA TYR A 484 0.36 38.07 40.07
C TYR A 484 1.33 37.23 40.92
N GLY A 485 2.61 37.59 40.86
CA GLY A 485 3.70 36.76 41.39
C GLY A 485 3.50 36.31 42.84
N VAL A 486 3.61 34.99 43.06
CA VAL A 486 3.99 34.36 44.34
C VAL A 486 4.48 32.91 44.09
N ASP A 487 5.47 32.50 44.90
CA ASP A 487 5.95 31.15 45.27
C ASP A 487 6.42 30.11 44.22
N TYR A 488 7.72 29.78 44.27
CA TYR A 488 8.37 28.63 43.61
C TYR A 488 8.15 27.31 44.38
N THR A 489 6.94 27.08 44.89
CA THR A 489 6.58 25.85 45.62
C THR A 489 5.42 25.09 44.98
N SER A 490 4.99 25.44 43.77
CA SER A 490 4.02 24.63 43.04
C SER A 490 4.66 23.29 42.64
N GLU A 491 3.95 22.20 42.92
CA GLU A 491 4.33 20.86 42.46
C GLU A 491 4.52 20.89 40.95
N VAL A 492 5.74 20.64 40.52
CA VAL A 492 6.04 20.35 39.12
C VAL A 492 5.33 19.04 38.77
N GLN A 493 4.25 19.09 38.01
CA GLN A 493 3.60 17.88 37.49
C GLN A 493 4.43 17.36 36.31
N THR A 494 5.14 16.27 36.56
CA THR A 494 5.75 15.47 35.50
C THR A 494 4.73 14.48 35.00
N ILE A 495 4.53 14.41 33.68
CA ILE A 495 3.69 13.39 33.06
C ILE A 495 4.59 12.32 32.51
N ALA A 496 4.48 11.11 33.05
CA ALA A 496 5.25 9.96 32.64
C ALA A 496 4.66 9.37 31.35
N GLY A 497 5.52 9.01 30.39
CA GLY A 497 5.16 8.00 29.40
C GLY A 497 4.93 6.66 30.10
N GLU A 498 4.09 5.81 29.53
CA GLU A 498 3.72 4.52 30.15
C GLU A 498 3.80 3.40 29.13
N ILE A 499 4.47 2.31 29.48
CA ILE A 499 4.47 1.06 28.73
C ILE A 499 3.97 -0.07 29.61
N VAL A 500 3.04 -0.84 29.06
CA VAL A 500 2.67 -2.16 29.56
C VAL A 500 3.04 -3.19 28.49
N ALA A 501 4.06 -3.99 28.76
CA ALA A 501 4.55 -5.02 27.84
C ALA A 501 4.18 -6.41 28.36
N THR A 502 3.40 -7.15 27.57
CA THR A 502 2.89 -8.47 27.89
C THR A 502 3.35 -9.47 26.84
N ASN A 503 4.08 -10.51 27.24
CA ASN A 503 4.65 -11.47 26.29
C ASN A 503 5.56 -10.83 25.23
N VAL A 504 6.44 -9.93 25.66
CA VAL A 504 7.36 -9.23 24.77
C VAL A 504 8.76 -9.79 24.93
N THR A 505 9.49 -9.90 23.83
CA THR A 505 10.92 -10.30 23.82
C THR A 505 11.77 -9.08 23.47
N ILE A 506 12.57 -8.60 24.42
CA ILE A 506 13.47 -7.44 24.27
C ILE A 506 14.92 -7.92 24.40
N THR A 507 15.65 -8.00 23.29
CA THR A 507 16.99 -8.62 23.24
C THR A 507 17.91 -7.99 22.20
N GLY A 508 19.22 -8.13 22.37
CA GLY A 508 20.21 -7.70 21.37
C GLY A 508 20.23 -6.21 21.06
N ASN A 509 19.55 -5.38 21.86
CA ASN A 509 19.52 -3.94 21.65
C ASN A 509 20.73 -3.25 22.29
N ILE A 510 21.16 -2.14 21.70
CA ILE A 510 22.42 -1.46 22.04
C ILE A 510 22.16 0.03 22.36
N SER A 511 22.47 0.50 23.56
CA SER A 511 22.60 1.95 23.84
C SER A 511 24.04 2.42 23.63
N ASP A 512 24.40 3.67 23.99
CA ASP A 512 25.74 4.29 23.86
C ASP A 512 26.49 3.82 22.60
N SER A 513 25.82 3.87 21.44
CA SER A 513 26.33 3.24 20.22
C SER A 513 27.57 3.95 19.65
N ASP A 514 27.84 5.20 20.08
CA ASP A 514 29.09 5.92 19.79
C ASP A 514 30.18 5.74 20.85
N ASN A 515 29.91 4.98 21.92
CA ASN A 515 30.84 4.56 22.97
C ASN A 515 31.56 5.74 23.63
N ASN A 516 30.79 6.79 23.93
CA ASN A 516 31.30 8.00 24.57
C ASN A 516 31.19 7.94 26.11
N GLY A 517 30.50 6.93 26.65
CA GLY A 517 30.27 6.71 28.08
C GLY A 517 29.00 7.38 28.63
N GLU A 518 28.21 8.03 27.78
CA GLU A 518 26.93 8.67 28.09
C GLU A 518 25.78 7.88 27.45
N GLY A 519 25.25 6.88 28.15
CA GLY A 519 24.10 6.12 27.68
C GLY A 519 23.87 4.84 28.49
N ASP A 520 22.63 4.58 28.86
CA ASP A 520 22.25 3.43 29.70
C ASP A 520 20.98 2.75 29.19
N GLY A 521 20.79 1.48 29.55
CA GLY A 521 19.54 0.78 29.31
C GLY A 521 19.44 0.28 27.88
N GLY A 522 20.45 -0.47 27.41
CA GLY A 522 20.47 -1.08 26.08
C GLY A 522 19.14 -1.69 25.66
N GLY A 523 18.50 -2.46 26.56
CA GLY A 523 17.14 -2.96 26.39
C GLY A 523 16.09 -1.87 26.61
N VAL A 524 15.96 -1.43 27.86
CA VAL A 524 15.01 -0.36 28.23
C VAL A 524 15.66 0.73 29.09
N ASN A 525 15.51 1.98 28.67
CA ASN A 525 15.75 3.13 29.52
C ASN A 525 14.43 3.71 30.04
N ASN A 526 14.24 3.61 31.36
CA ASN A 526 13.17 4.25 32.11
C ASN A 526 13.73 5.11 33.26
N ALA A 527 14.95 5.62 33.09
CA ALA A 527 15.60 6.47 34.07
C ALA A 527 15.11 7.92 33.95
N LYS A 528 15.33 8.72 34.99
CA LYS A 528 15.03 10.15 34.92
C LYS A 528 15.95 10.81 33.91
N SER A 529 15.39 11.24 32.78
CA SER A 529 16.15 12.02 31.81
C SER A 529 16.54 13.36 32.42
N PHE A 530 17.85 13.60 32.53
CA PHE A 530 18.40 14.91 32.86
C PHE A 530 18.84 15.57 31.55
N VAL A 531 18.03 16.47 30.99
CA VAL A 531 18.52 17.28 29.86
C VAL A 531 19.54 18.29 30.40
N THR A 532 20.82 18.09 30.07
CA THR A 532 21.93 19.04 30.27
C THR A 532 21.89 20.13 29.19
N GLY A 533 20.78 20.87 29.12
CA GLY A 533 20.57 21.94 28.14
C GLY A 533 21.16 23.31 28.52
N ASN A 534 22.14 23.39 29.41
CA ASN A 534 22.82 24.67 29.67
C ASN A 534 24.28 24.46 30.08
N SER A 535 25.21 24.94 29.25
CA SER A 535 26.66 24.95 29.51
C SER A 535 27.09 26.00 30.54
N ASP A 536 26.13 26.69 31.18
CA ASP A 536 26.37 27.64 32.26
C ASP A 536 26.06 27.04 33.66
N PRO A 537 27.09 26.66 34.45
CA PRO A 537 26.91 26.13 35.81
C PRO A 537 26.39 27.17 36.82
N THR A 538 26.11 28.42 36.42
CA THR A 538 25.63 29.49 37.31
C THR A 538 24.13 29.78 37.21
N GLN A 539 23.42 29.20 36.23
CA GLN A 539 21.97 29.32 36.07
C GLN A 539 21.29 28.04 36.57
N GLY A 540 20.97 28.00 37.87
CA GLY A 540 20.52 26.81 38.60
C GLY A 540 19.09 26.31 38.31
N VAL A 541 18.63 26.24 37.07
CA VAL A 541 17.37 25.57 36.71
C VAL A 541 17.70 24.29 35.95
N ARG A 542 17.82 23.18 36.69
CA ARG A 542 17.80 21.83 36.11
C ARG A 542 16.34 21.45 35.89
N ASN A 543 15.91 21.35 34.63
CA ASN A 543 14.63 20.73 34.31
C ASN A 543 14.73 19.24 34.67
N ARG A 544 13.98 18.81 35.69
CA ARG A 544 13.85 17.39 36.03
C ARG A 544 12.68 16.85 35.22
N PHE A 545 12.93 15.94 34.29
CA PHE A 545 11.86 15.13 33.72
C PHE A 545 11.54 14.00 34.71
N GLY A 546 10.26 13.63 34.82
CA GLY A 546 9.86 12.46 35.60
C GLY A 546 10.35 11.18 34.94
N SER A 547 10.51 10.10 35.71
CA SER A 547 10.66 8.76 35.16
C SER A 547 9.36 8.36 34.45
N GLY A 548 9.48 7.52 33.41
CA GLY A 548 8.34 6.83 32.82
C GLY A 548 7.81 5.71 33.71
N LYS A 549 6.74 5.06 33.28
CA LYS A 549 6.19 3.84 33.88
C LYS A 549 6.45 2.66 32.97
N LEU A 550 7.06 1.61 33.51
CA LEU A 550 7.21 0.33 32.84
C LEU A 550 6.59 -0.78 33.67
N THR A 551 5.70 -1.56 33.06
CA THR A 551 5.19 -2.82 33.59
C THR A 551 5.53 -3.95 32.62
N LEU A 552 6.20 -4.99 33.11
CA LEU A 552 6.46 -6.21 32.35
C LEU A 552 5.61 -7.36 32.89
N VAL A 553 5.00 -8.10 31.96
CA VAL A 553 4.22 -9.30 32.23
C VAL A 553 4.64 -10.39 31.25
N ASN A 554 4.96 -11.57 31.76
CA ASN A 554 5.33 -12.75 30.98
C ASN A 554 6.36 -12.47 29.87
N SER A 555 7.32 -11.58 30.12
CA SER A 555 8.20 -11.02 29.10
C SER A 555 9.67 -11.34 29.33
N ILE A 556 10.45 -11.41 28.24
CA ILE A 556 11.91 -11.57 28.27
C ILE A 556 12.57 -10.20 28.07
N LEU A 557 13.46 -9.83 28.99
CA LEU A 557 14.36 -8.68 28.87
C LEU A 557 15.79 -9.13 29.17
N ALA A 558 16.54 -9.52 28.14
CA ALA A 558 17.85 -10.13 28.33
C ALA A 558 18.73 -9.97 27.10
N GLY A 559 20.05 -10.00 27.30
CA GLY A 559 21.02 -10.02 26.20
C GLY A 559 21.10 -8.70 25.44
N ASN A 560 20.77 -7.59 26.10
CA ASN A 560 20.97 -6.24 25.60
C ASN A 560 22.30 -5.67 26.12
N PHE A 561 22.78 -4.57 25.53
CA PHE A 561 24.13 -4.05 25.75
C PHE A 561 24.12 -2.53 25.89
N ASP A 562 24.92 -1.99 26.80
CA ASP A 562 25.08 -0.53 26.85
C ASP A 562 26.01 0.01 25.78
N THR A 563 26.93 -0.81 25.26
CA THR A 563 27.80 -0.50 24.11
C THR A 563 27.91 -1.77 23.25
N PRO A 564 28.34 -1.72 21.97
CA PRO A 564 28.34 -2.90 21.09
C PRO A 564 29.02 -4.17 21.63
N ASP A 565 29.94 -4.03 22.59
CA ASP A 565 30.64 -5.13 23.27
C ASP A 565 30.64 -5.02 24.81
N ASN A 566 29.82 -4.13 25.37
CA ASN A 566 29.76 -3.82 26.80
C ASN A 566 31.14 -3.45 27.42
N SER A 567 32.00 -2.77 26.65
CA SER A 567 33.40 -2.50 27.04
C SER A 567 33.73 -1.04 27.39
N GLY A 568 32.75 -0.13 27.33
CA GLY A 568 32.92 1.32 27.52
C GLY A 568 33.23 1.79 28.96
N GLU A 569 33.70 3.04 29.10
CA GLU A 569 33.80 3.73 30.40
C GLU A 569 32.42 4.29 30.80
N GLY A 570 31.61 3.51 31.52
CA GLY A 570 30.25 3.90 31.89
C GLY A 570 29.56 2.90 32.83
N THR A 571 28.30 3.16 33.16
CA THR A 571 27.40 2.24 33.86
C THR A 571 27.01 1.09 32.92
N ILE A 572 26.98 -0.16 33.44
CA ILE A 572 26.66 -1.39 32.67
C ILE A 572 25.20 -1.83 32.94
N GLU A 573 24.27 -0.91 32.73
CA GLU A 573 22.83 -1.06 32.91
C GLU A 573 22.14 -1.69 31.68
N SER A 574 22.69 -2.80 31.18
CA SER A 574 22.50 -3.21 29.79
C SER A 574 21.09 -3.65 29.42
N ASP A 575 20.40 -4.36 30.31
CA ASP A 575 19.02 -4.80 30.07
C ASP A 575 17.99 -3.74 30.49
N ILE A 576 18.22 -3.08 31.63
CA ILE A 576 17.34 -2.03 32.14
C ILE A 576 18.12 -0.97 32.91
N SER A 577 17.76 0.29 32.65
CA SER A 577 18.09 1.44 33.47
C SER A 577 16.81 2.09 34.00
N GLY A 578 16.67 2.25 35.31
CA GLY A 578 15.50 2.90 35.93
C GLY A 578 14.53 1.93 36.61
N ALA A 579 13.33 2.40 36.94
CA ALA A 579 12.35 1.63 37.71
C ALA A 579 11.43 0.79 36.82
N ALA A 580 11.03 -0.39 37.25
CA ALA A 580 10.02 -1.20 36.57
C ALA A 580 9.20 -2.04 37.55
N LYS A 581 7.92 -2.20 37.22
CA LYS A 581 7.02 -3.14 37.89
C LYS A 581 7.16 -4.52 37.23
N GLY A 582 7.20 -5.56 38.06
CA GLY A 582 7.24 -6.96 37.63
C GLY A 582 6.44 -7.87 38.55
N ASN A 583 7.02 -9.01 38.95
CA ASN A 583 6.36 -10.13 39.62
C ASN A 583 5.18 -10.70 38.81
N ALA A 584 5.45 -10.94 37.53
CA ALA A 584 4.42 -11.38 36.61
C ALA A 584 5.00 -12.38 35.60
N ASN A 585 5.88 -13.27 36.09
CA ASN A 585 6.52 -14.33 35.33
C ASN A 585 7.44 -13.79 34.22
N ASN A 586 8.26 -12.77 34.53
CA ASN A 586 9.24 -12.25 33.58
C ASN A 586 10.57 -13.00 33.65
N LEU A 587 11.38 -12.94 32.60
CA LEU A 587 12.77 -13.39 32.60
C LEU A 587 13.69 -12.20 32.30
N VAL A 588 14.54 -11.84 33.26
CA VAL A 588 15.46 -10.71 33.14
C VAL A 588 16.92 -11.17 33.20
N GLY A 589 17.71 -10.81 32.21
CA GLY A 589 19.11 -11.22 32.08
C GLY A 589 20.03 -10.53 33.10
N ASN A 590 19.85 -9.23 33.32
CA ASN A 590 20.68 -8.40 34.19
C ASN A 590 19.83 -7.32 34.90
N LEU A 591 19.89 -7.27 36.23
CA LEU A 591 19.15 -6.31 37.05
C LEU A 591 19.98 -5.11 37.53
N THR A 592 21.23 -4.97 37.09
CA THR A 592 22.18 -4.00 37.67
C THR A 592 21.66 -2.55 37.65
N GLY A 593 20.95 -2.12 36.59
CA GLY A 593 20.38 -0.77 36.48
C GLY A 593 18.95 -0.62 36.99
N LEU A 594 18.35 -1.67 37.57
CA LEU A 594 17.02 -1.60 38.16
C LEU A 594 17.04 -0.75 39.44
N THR A 595 16.18 0.26 39.50
CA THR A 595 16.00 1.10 40.70
C THR A 595 14.69 0.79 41.42
N ILE A 596 14.72 0.79 42.75
CA ILE A 596 13.57 0.48 43.61
C ILE A 596 12.82 1.71 44.13
N GLU A 597 13.37 2.92 43.96
CA GLU A 597 12.87 4.13 44.64
C GLU A 597 11.48 4.59 44.17
N GLU A 598 10.98 4.10 43.03
CA GLU A 598 9.74 4.61 42.41
C GLU A 598 8.83 3.51 41.82
N VAL A 599 8.73 2.32 42.45
CA VAL A 599 7.66 1.35 42.12
C VAL A 599 6.31 1.92 42.61
N PHE A 600 5.71 2.77 41.77
CA PHE A 600 4.56 3.66 41.94
C PHE A 600 3.66 3.42 43.17
N VAL A 601 3.97 4.10 44.29
CA VAL A 601 3.16 4.49 45.48
C VAL A 601 1.95 3.60 45.87
N ALA A 602 2.02 2.29 45.67
CA ALA A 602 1.02 1.32 46.12
C ALA A 602 1.73 0.28 47.02
N PRO A 603 1.21 -0.03 48.22
CA PRO A 603 1.88 -0.93 49.18
C PRO A 603 2.05 -2.38 48.71
N GLU A 604 1.56 -2.74 47.52
CA GLU A 604 1.47 -4.11 47.00
C GLU A 604 2.11 -4.31 45.61
N ALA A 605 2.71 -3.27 44.99
CA ALA A 605 3.39 -3.43 43.71
C ALA A 605 4.81 -3.98 43.91
N GLU A 606 5.06 -5.22 43.44
CA GLU A 606 6.38 -5.85 43.49
C GLU A 606 7.28 -5.33 42.34
N SER A 607 8.57 -5.14 42.66
CA SER A 607 9.58 -4.67 41.69
C SER A 607 9.97 -5.80 40.73
N LEU A 608 10.42 -5.44 39.54
CA LEU A 608 10.97 -6.40 38.57
C LEU A 608 12.05 -7.29 39.22
N GLY A 609 12.01 -8.59 38.93
CA GLY A 609 12.94 -9.58 39.48
C GLY A 609 12.59 -10.07 40.88
N GLN A 610 11.39 -9.75 41.37
CA GLN A 610 10.83 -10.31 42.60
C GLN A 610 9.70 -11.29 42.31
N GLY A 611 9.33 -12.06 43.34
CA GLY A 611 8.20 -12.99 43.30
C GLY A 611 8.36 -14.08 42.23
N GLY A 612 7.47 -14.08 41.24
CA GLY A 612 7.42 -15.05 40.14
C GLY A 612 8.40 -14.81 38.98
N ASP A 613 9.21 -13.75 39.03
CA ASP A 613 10.18 -13.44 37.98
C ASP A 613 11.45 -14.33 38.09
N LEU A 614 12.00 -14.69 36.93
CA LEU A 614 13.33 -15.28 36.75
C LEU A 614 14.34 -14.15 36.51
N SER A 615 15.50 -14.19 37.15
CA SER A 615 16.48 -13.10 37.09
C SER A 615 17.91 -13.58 37.07
N GLU A 616 18.80 -12.81 36.44
CA GLU A 616 20.23 -13.10 36.29
C GLU A 616 20.48 -14.41 35.51
N ILE A 617 19.63 -14.70 34.53
CA ILE A 617 19.61 -15.95 33.78
C ILE A 617 19.53 -15.67 32.27
N ASN A 618 20.26 -16.46 31.48
CA ASN A 618 20.19 -16.42 30.02
C ASN A 618 18.90 -17.13 29.53
N PRO A 619 18.07 -16.48 28.69
CA PRO A 619 16.86 -17.09 28.14
C PRO A 619 17.11 -18.22 27.12
N LEU A 620 18.34 -18.40 26.62
CA LEU A 620 18.69 -19.38 25.58
C LEU A 620 17.81 -19.22 24.32
N LEU A 621 17.90 -18.04 23.70
CA LEU A 621 17.19 -17.72 22.46
C LEU A 621 17.98 -18.16 21.22
N GLY A 622 17.27 -18.61 20.19
CA GLY A 622 17.77 -18.74 18.82
C GLY A 622 17.89 -17.39 18.12
N GLU A 623 18.36 -17.40 16.87
CA GLU A 623 18.46 -16.18 16.06
C GLU A 623 17.09 -15.56 15.77
N LEU A 624 17.06 -14.24 15.53
CA LEU A 624 15.87 -13.57 15.01
C LEU A 624 15.77 -13.92 13.53
N GLN A 625 14.73 -14.66 13.16
CA GLN A 625 14.57 -15.14 11.79
C GLN A 625 13.09 -15.36 11.47
N ASP A 626 12.81 -15.69 10.22
CA ASP A 626 11.51 -16.21 9.83
C ASP A 626 11.31 -17.61 10.43
N ASN A 627 10.28 -17.76 11.26
CA ASN A 627 9.88 -19.03 11.87
C ASN A 627 8.42 -19.39 11.52
N GLY A 628 7.93 -18.95 10.35
CA GLY A 628 6.63 -19.32 9.79
C GLY A 628 5.46 -18.42 10.20
N GLY A 629 5.71 -17.29 10.85
CA GLY A 629 4.70 -16.29 11.23
C GLY A 629 4.69 -15.06 10.31
N ALA A 630 3.83 -14.08 10.63
CA ALA A 630 3.76 -12.82 9.88
C ALA A 630 4.98 -11.91 10.06
N THR A 631 5.75 -12.09 11.13
CA THR A 631 6.94 -11.29 11.47
C THR A 631 8.04 -12.21 11.98
N PHE A 632 9.30 -11.74 11.94
CA PHE A 632 10.43 -12.51 12.47
C PHE A 632 10.33 -12.67 13.99
N THR A 633 10.73 -13.82 14.50
CA THR A 633 10.63 -14.17 15.93
C THR A 633 11.91 -14.85 16.43
N HIS A 634 12.08 -14.90 17.75
CA HIS A 634 13.08 -15.75 18.39
C HIS A 634 12.44 -17.07 18.82
N ALA A 635 13.17 -18.18 18.64
CA ALA A 635 12.84 -19.48 19.20
C ALA A 635 13.46 -19.64 20.61
N LEU A 636 12.75 -20.27 21.54
CA LEU A 636 13.34 -20.80 22.77
C LEU A 636 14.11 -22.08 22.45
N LEU A 637 15.42 -22.09 22.72
CA LEU A 637 16.25 -23.27 22.52
C LEU A 637 15.99 -24.32 23.61
N ALA A 638 16.31 -25.58 23.30
CA ALA A 638 16.17 -26.70 24.23
C ALA A 638 16.88 -26.41 25.57
N GLY A 639 16.13 -26.58 26.67
CA GLY A 639 16.60 -26.29 28.03
C GLY A 639 16.49 -24.82 28.44
N SER A 640 15.84 -23.97 27.64
CA SER A 640 15.53 -22.60 28.01
C SER A 640 14.75 -22.56 29.33
N PRO A 641 15.13 -21.66 30.26
CA PRO A 641 14.38 -21.45 31.49
C PRO A 641 13.07 -20.67 31.29
N ALA A 642 12.83 -20.13 30.09
CA ALA A 642 11.57 -19.48 29.73
C ALA A 642 10.47 -20.48 29.32
N ILE A 643 10.86 -21.71 28.97
CA ILE A 643 9.94 -22.78 28.59
C ILE A 643 9.07 -23.12 29.80
N ASN A 644 7.75 -23.13 29.61
CA ASN A 644 6.78 -23.55 30.61
C ASN A 644 6.86 -22.76 31.95
N ALA A 645 7.34 -21.50 31.90
CA ALA A 645 7.58 -20.67 33.09
C ALA A 645 6.61 -19.49 33.24
N GLY A 646 5.73 -19.29 32.26
CA GLY A 646 4.78 -18.19 32.20
C GLY A 646 3.44 -18.45 32.89
N ASN A 647 2.57 -17.43 32.88
CA ASN A 647 1.22 -17.53 33.45
C ASN A 647 0.18 -16.73 32.64
N ASN A 648 -0.75 -17.44 32.00
CA ASN A 648 -1.81 -16.84 31.18
C ASN A 648 -2.93 -16.18 31.99
N ASN A 649 -3.00 -16.39 33.30
CA ASN A 649 -4.01 -15.76 34.16
C ASN A 649 -3.66 -14.33 34.56
N ASN A 650 -2.44 -13.88 34.25
CA ASN A 650 -1.94 -12.54 34.57
C ASN A 650 -1.96 -11.60 33.35
N LEU A 651 -2.72 -11.94 32.31
CA LEU A 651 -2.89 -11.10 31.11
C LEU A 651 -3.78 -9.88 31.40
N PHE A 652 -3.70 -8.88 30.53
CA PHE A 652 -4.25 -7.52 30.69
C PHE A 652 -5.60 -7.44 31.44
N GLN A 653 -5.69 -6.56 32.45
CA GLN A 653 -6.95 -6.12 33.08
C GLN A 653 -7.16 -4.60 33.00
N GLU A 654 -6.44 -3.90 32.11
CA GLU A 654 -6.51 -2.44 31.96
C GLU A 654 -7.23 -2.06 30.65
N THR A 655 -8.03 -0.98 30.70
CA THR A 655 -8.97 -0.50 29.68
C THR A 655 -8.29 0.16 28.46
N PHE A 656 -7.35 -0.51 27.81
CA PHE A 656 -6.83 -0.04 26.53
C PHE A 656 -7.91 -0.22 25.45
N ILE A 657 -8.24 0.89 24.79
CA ILE A 657 -9.16 0.91 23.66
C ILE A 657 -8.31 0.76 22.40
N ASP A 658 -8.56 -0.31 21.69
CA ASP A 658 -8.09 -0.61 20.36
C ASP A 658 -9.01 0.01 19.30
N ILE A 659 -8.42 0.53 18.23
CA ILE A 659 -9.15 0.85 17.02
C ILE A 659 -8.82 -0.27 16.03
N ASN A 660 -9.82 -1.09 15.77
CA ASN A 660 -9.73 -2.20 14.84
C ASN A 660 -9.77 -1.68 13.37
N ASN A 661 -9.88 -2.60 12.42
CA ASN A 661 -9.92 -2.27 11.00
C ASN A 661 -11.21 -1.54 10.53
N ASP A 662 -12.26 -1.45 11.34
CA ASP A 662 -13.51 -0.76 10.97
C ASP A 662 -13.66 0.61 11.66
N ASN A 663 -12.57 1.12 12.25
CA ASN A 663 -12.53 2.36 13.02
C ASN A 663 -13.36 2.32 14.32
N GLU A 664 -13.85 1.15 14.74
CA GLU A 664 -14.63 1.07 15.97
C GLU A 664 -13.72 0.84 17.17
N PRO A 665 -13.92 1.60 18.27
CA PRO A 665 -13.19 1.39 19.51
C PRO A 665 -13.62 0.08 20.17
N THR A 666 -12.74 -0.91 20.16
CA THR A 666 -12.88 -2.18 20.90
C THR A 666 -11.93 -2.20 22.07
N THR A 667 -12.17 -3.00 23.11
CA THR A 667 -11.06 -3.37 24.03
C THR A 667 -10.11 -4.32 23.29
N ILE A 668 -8.89 -4.51 23.80
CA ILE A 668 -7.98 -5.52 23.23
C ILE A 668 -8.67 -6.90 23.31
N ASP A 669 -9.09 -7.40 22.15
CA ASP A 669 -9.72 -8.70 21.93
C ASP A 669 -8.76 -9.53 21.07
N PHE A 670 -8.06 -10.47 21.70
CA PHE A 670 -7.03 -11.29 21.06
C PHE A 670 -7.63 -12.47 20.28
N ASN A 671 -8.87 -12.89 20.58
CA ASN A 671 -9.49 -14.08 20.00
C ASN A 671 -10.64 -13.77 19.01
N GLY A 672 -11.10 -12.52 18.96
CA GLY A 672 -12.15 -12.00 18.08
C GLY A 672 -13.58 -12.34 18.51
N ASP A 673 -13.83 -12.72 19.76
CA ASP A 673 -15.15 -13.11 20.28
C ASP A 673 -15.99 -11.95 20.84
N GLY A 674 -15.41 -10.75 20.91
CA GLY A 674 -16.07 -9.53 21.34
C GLY A 674 -16.16 -9.33 22.85
N ASP A 675 -15.42 -10.11 23.65
CA ASP A 675 -15.19 -9.82 25.07
C ASP A 675 -13.73 -9.38 25.37
N ASN A 676 -13.38 -9.29 26.66
CA ASN A 676 -12.07 -8.82 27.12
C ASN A 676 -11.48 -9.71 28.22
N ASP A 677 -11.97 -10.95 28.33
CA ASP A 677 -11.48 -11.99 29.25
C ASP A 677 -10.47 -12.91 28.55
N ASP A 678 -9.68 -12.34 27.65
CA ASP A 678 -8.85 -13.10 26.74
C ASP A 678 -7.54 -13.57 27.33
N ALA A 679 -7.43 -14.89 27.45
CA ALA A 679 -6.16 -15.57 27.37
C ALA A 679 -5.58 -15.38 25.95
N ILE A 680 -4.34 -14.91 25.82
CA ILE A 680 -3.66 -14.86 24.51
C ILE A 680 -3.53 -16.31 23.99
N PRO A 681 -4.22 -16.66 22.89
CA PRO A 681 -4.38 -18.06 22.47
C PRO A 681 -3.21 -18.57 21.62
N PHE A 682 -2.50 -17.66 20.95
CA PHE A 682 -1.41 -17.97 20.02
C PHE A 682 -0.13 -17.26 20.43
N ASP A 683 1.02 -17.81 20.02
CA ASP A 683 2.28 -17.05 20.08
C ASP A 683 2.30 -15.96 18.98
N GLN A 684 3.40 -15.19 18.91
CA GLN A 684 3.55 -14.07 17.95
C GLN A 684 3.25 -14.45 16.48
N ARG A 685 3.41 -15.72 16.10
CA ARG A 685 3.19 -16.21 14.74
C ARG A 685 1.71 -16.37 14.38
N ARG A 686 0.82 -16.44 15.38
CA ARG A 686 -0.66 -16.55 15.28
C ARG A 686 -1.17 -17.85 14.63
N GLY A 687 -2.49 -17.96 14.45
CA GLY A 687 -3.12 -19.00 13.63
C GLY A 687 -2.96 -20.40 14.23
N GLU A 688 -2.16 -21.24 13.59
CA GLU A 688 -1.93 -22.63 14.03
C GLU A 688 -0.93 -22.74 15.18
N PHE A 689 -0.18 -21.65 15.47
CA PHE A 689 0.87 -21.63 16.48
C PHE A 689 0.29 -21.35 17.87
N SER A 690 -0.24 -22.41 18.49
CA SER A 690 -0.77 -22.37 19.86
C SER A 690 0.28 -21.90 20.86
N ARG A 691 -0.11 -20.98 21.75
CA ARG A 691 0.81 -20.44 22.76
C ARG A 691 1.14 -21.41 23.89
N ILE A 692 0.27 -22.38 24.12
CA ILE A 692 0.45 -23.40 25.16
C ILE A 692 0.79 -24.70 24.46
N PHE A 693 2.01 -25.16 24.66
CA PHE A 693 2.50 -26.47 24.24
C PHE A 693 3.01 -27.21 25.49
N ASP A 694 2.68 -28.49 25.64
CA ASP A 694 3.08 -29.35 26.78
C ASP A 694 2.77 -28.86 28.22
N GLY A 695 1.90 -27.86 28.39
CA GLY A 695 1.08 -27.70 29.60
C GLY A 695 0.94 -26.27 30.12
N THR A 696 2.01 -25.48 30.12
CA THR A 696 2.00 -24.09 30.60
C THR A 696 2.46 -23.14 29.50
N VAL A 697 2.14 -21.85 29.65
CA VAL A 697 2.56 -20.85 28.66
C VAL A 697 4.03 -20.50 28.87
N ASP A 698 4.74 -20.24 27.79
CA ASP A 698 6.12 -19.76 27.83
C ASP A 698 6.20 -18.28 28.20
N ILE A 699 7.38 -17.83 28.62
CA ILE A 699 7.71 -16.42 28.80
C ILE A 699 8.23 -15.85 27.47
N GLY A 700 7.53 -14.85 26.91
CA GLY A 700 7.98 -14.10 25.72
C GLY A 700 7.99 -14.91 24.42
N ALA A 701 9.19 -15.32 24.00
CA ALA A 701 9.47 -16.03 22.74
C ALA A 701 8.79 -17.41 22.67
N TYR A 702 8.70 -17.99 21.47
CA TYR A 702 7.96 -19.24 21.27
C TYR A 702 8.80 -20.49 21.58
N GLU A 703 8.20 -21.53 22.17
CA GLU A 703 8.81 -22.86 22.27
C GLU A 703 8.77 -23.61 20.92
N VAL A 704 9.91 -24.19 20.51
CA VAL A 704 9.96 -25.05 19.33
C VAL A 704 9.14 -26.31 19.57
N GLN A 705 8.05 -26.45 18.83
CA GLN A 705 7.17 -27.61 18.88
C GLN A 705 7.86 -28.75 18.10
N GLU A 706 8.25 -29.84 18.78
CA GLU A 706 8.78 -31.03 18.08
C GLU A 706 7.68 -31.62 17.21
N VAL A 707 7.91 -31.70 15.89
CA VAL A 707 7.09 -32.51 14.99
C VAL A 707 7.33 -33.97 15.39
N LEU A 708 6.32 -34.64 15.95
CA LEU A 708 6.42 -36.07 16.23
C LEU A 708 6.75 -36.81 14.92
N PRO A 709 7.80 -37.64 14.87
CA PRO A 709 8.06 -38.44 13.69
C PRO A 709 6.85 -39.35 13.43
N GLU A 710 6.42 -39.45 12.17
CA GLU A 710 5.40 -40.42 11.79
C GLU A 710 5.81 -41.82 12.28
N PRO A 711 4.86 -42.61 12.83
CA PRO A 711 5.18 -43.92 13.36
C PRO A 711 5.76 -44.81 12.26
N GLU A 712 6.93 -45.42 12.53
CA GLU A 712 7.54 -46.39 11.62
C GLU A 712 6.49 -47.45 11.22
N PRO A 713 6.38 -47.80 9.92
CA PRO A 713 5.42 -48.81 9.46
C PRO A 713 5.73 -50.15 10.13
N GLU A 714 4.68 -50.82 10.65
CA GLU A 714 4.82 -52.12 11.30
C GLU A 714 5.52 -53.14 10.37
N PRO A 715 6.44 -53.98 10.88
CA PRO A 715 7.14 -54.96 10.06
C PRO A 715 6.18 -56.01 9.51
N GLU A 716 6.13 -56.13 8.18
CA GLU A 716 5.32 -57.14 7.49
C GLU A 716 5.75 -58.58 7.84
N PRO A 717 4.80 -59.54 7.91
CA PRO A 717 5.11 -60.94 8.22
C PRO A 717 5.84 -61.66 7.07
N GLU A 718 6.81 -62.52 7.41
CA GLU A 718 7.63 -63.27 6.44
C GLU A 718 6.80 -64.11 5.44
N PRO A 719 7.13 -64.11 4.13
CA PRO A 719 6.34 -64.76 3.09
C PRO A 719 6.62 -66.28 2.95
N GLU A 720 5.57 -67.05 2.65
CA GLU A 720 5.63 -68.46 2.22
C GLU A 720 6.17 -68.58 0.77
N PRO A 721 6.79 -69.71 0.36
CA PRO A 721 7.51 -69.80 -0.92
C PRO A 721 6.59 -69.93 -2.14
N GLU A 722 6.82 -69.08 -3.15
CA GLU A 722 6.08 -68.98 -4.42
C GLU A 722 6.54 -69.97 -5.52
N PRO A 723 5.66 -70.28 -6.51
CA PRO A 723 6.01 -70.98 -7.75
C PRO A 723 6.55 -70.06 -8.88
N GLU A 724 7.29 -70.67 -9.82
CA GLU A 724 8.06 -70.12 -10.96
C GLU A 724 7.30 -69.18 -11.96
N PRO A 725 8.02 -68.37 -12.78
CA PRO A 725 7.78 -66.93 -12.97
C PRO A 725 6.99 -66.52 -14.23
N GLU A 726 6.27 -65.41 -14.12
CA GLU A 726 5.79 -64.58 -15.24
C GLU A 726 6.69 -63.32 -15.41
N PRO A 727 6.73 -62.69 -16.60
CA PRO A 727 7.84 -61.83 -17.01
C PRO A 727 7.86 -60.48 -16.27
N GLU A 728 9.09 -60.01 -15.98
CA GLU A 728 9.41 -58.80 -15.22
C GLU A 728 8.68 -57.54 -15.73
N PRO A 729 8.03 -56.76 -14.85
CA PRO A 729 7.82 -55.34 -15.07
C PRO A 729 9.14 -54.56 -14.86
N GLU A 730 9.27 -53.45 -15.59
CA GLU A 730 10.43 -52.55 -15.60
C GLU A 730 10.78 -52.00 -14.20
N PRO A 731 12.06 -51.68 -13.92
CA PRO A 731 12.49 -51.24 -12.60
C PRO A 731 11.87 -49.89 -12.24
N GLU A 732 11.32 -49.78 -11.03
CA GLU A 732 10.97 -48.50 -10.43
C GLU A 732 12.22 -47.59 -10.30
N PRO A 733 12.08 -46.28 -10.52
CA PRO A 733 13.20 -45.35 -10.44
C PRO A 733 13.71 -45.23 -9.01
N GLU A 734 15.04 -45.18 -8.85
CA GLU A 734 15.70 -44.93 -7.58
C GLU A 734 15.28 -43.57 -6.98
N PRO A 735 15.26 -43.43 -5.63
CA PRO A 735 14.88 -42.19 -4.98
C PRO A 735 15.80 -41.04 -5.37
N ASN A 736 15.17 -39.89 -5.62
CA ASN A 736 15.74 -38.64 -6.11
C ASN A 736 16.91 -38.15 -5.22
N PRO A 737 18.11 -37.91 -5.77
CA PRO A 737 19.31 -37.55 -5.00
C PRO A 737 19.33 -36.13 -4.40
N ASP A 738 18.29 -35.30 -4.59
CA ASP A 738 18.34 -33.86 -4.26
C ASP A 738 17.38 -33.39 -3.14
N GLY A 739 16.66 -34.28 -2.47
CA GLY A 739 16.00 -33.97 -1.18
C GLY A 739 14.85 -32.94 -1.20
N VAL A 740 14.33 -32.55 -2.36
CA VAL A 740 13.12 -31.71 -2.49
C VAL A 740 11.93 -32.61 -2.85
N SER A 741 10.96 -32.75 -1.95
CA SER A 741 9.69 -33.47 -2.15
C SER A 741 8.61 -32.59 -2.78
N LEU A 742 7.72 -33.16 -3.60
CA LEU A 742 6.48 -32.51 -4.02
C LEU A 742 5.44 -32.69 -2.89
N ASP A 743 5.50 -31.85 -1.86
CA ASP A 743 4.67 -31.99 -0.65
C ASP A 743 3.61 -30.89 -0.47
N THR A 744 3.58 -29.91 -1.38
CA THR A 744 2.62 -28.80 -1.31
C THR A 744 1.35 -29.14 -2.09
N ASP A 745 0.21 -29.18 -1.41
CA ASP A 745 -1.09 -29.47 -2.03
C ASP A 745 -1.59 -28.32 -2.94
N ILE A 746 -2.13 -28.70 -4.11
CA ILE A 746 -2.83 -27.82 -5.03
C ILE A 746 -4.29 -28.26 -5.13
N PHE A 747 -5.20 -27.32 -4.91
CA PHE A 747 -6.65 -27.51 -4.95
C PHE A 747 -7.23 -26.99 -6.25
N ARG A 748 -8.19 -27.72 -6.82
CA ARG A 748 -8.89 -27.35 -8.06
C ARG A 748 -10.26 -26.76 -7.74
N PHE A 749 -10.52 -25.58 -8.30
CA PHE A 749 -11.83 -24.93 -8.24
C PHE A 749 -12.38 -24.74 -9.65
N GLN A 750 -13.65 -25.07 -9.84
CA GLN A 750 -14.41 -24.77 -11.05
C GLN A 750 -15.04 -23.39 -10.93
N ASN A 751 -14.90 -22.55 -11.96
CA ASN A 751 -15.66 -21.30 -12.06
C ASN A 751 -17.06 -21.59 -12.63
N ASN A 752 -18.10 -21.23 -11.89
CA ASN A 752 -19.50 -21.46 -12.29
C ASN A 752 -20.05 -20.39 -13.24
N ASP A 753 -19.45 -19.19 -13.27
CA ASP A 753 -19.86 -18.13 -14.19
C ASP A 753 -19.40 -18.43 -15.63
N VAL A 754 -18.29 -19.17 -15.76
CA VAL A 754 -17.76 -19.64 -17.03
C VAL A 754 -17.57 -21.17 -17.00
N PRO A 755 -18.61 -21.96 -17.31
CA PRO A 755 -18.55 -23.41 -17.21
C PRO A 755 -17.42 -24.05 -18.04
N GLY A 756 -16.72 -25.00 -17.41
CA GLY A 756 -15.57 -25.70 -18.03
C GLY A 756 -14.25 -24.93 -17.91
N THR A 757 -14.14 -24.04 -16.93
CA THR A 757 -12.91 -23.29 -16.61
C THR A 757 -12.52 -23.49 -15.15
N TYR A 758 -11.22 -23.53 -14.89
CA TYR A 758 -10.67 -23.99 -13.63
C TYR A 758 -9.51 -23.11 -13.17
N ILE A 759 -9.34 -23.04 -11.86
CA ILE A 759 -8.16 -22.46 -11.21
C ILE A 759 -7.55 -23.52 -10.27
N TYR A 760 -6.22 -23.50 -10.18
CA TYR A 760 -5.41 -24.42 -9.39
C TYR A 760 -4.59 -23.60 -8.42
N VAL A 761 -4.84 -23.75 -7.11
CA VAL A 761 -4.32 -22.84 -6.09
C VAL A 761 -3.81 -23.57 -4.86
N ARG A 762 -2.90 -22.94 -4.12
CA ARG A 762 -2.40 -23.44 -2.82
C ARG A 762 -3.38 -23.14 -1.70
N ASP A 763 -3.20 -23.75 -0.53
CA ASP A 763 -4.09 -23.65 0.63
C ASP A 763 -4.53 -22.23 1.00
N ARG A 764 -3.59 -21.27 1.11
CA ARG A 764 -3.92 -19.89 1.48
C ARG A 764 -4.86 -19.23 0.47
N GLU A 765 -4.62 -19.46 -0.82
CA GLU A 765 -5.45 -18.90 -1.88
C GLU A 765 -6.76 -19.68 -2.03
N ALA A 766 -6.75 -21.01 -1.83
CA ALA A 766 -7.94 -21.83 -1.74
C ALA A 766 -8.88 -21.33 -0.64
N GLN A 767 -8.34 -20.99 0.53
CA GLN A 767 -9.11 -20.43 1.64
C GLN A 767 -9.73 -19.08 1.28
N ASN A 768 -8.95 -18.19 0.66
CA ASN A 768 -9.47 -16.91 0.15
C ASN A 768 -10.62 -17.11 -0.86
N ILE A 769 -10.50 -18.10 -1.76
CA ILE A 769 -11.58 -18.44 -2.72
C ILE A 769 -12.83 -18.92 -1.99
N ARG A 770 -12.68 -19.82 -1.00
CA ARG A 770 -13.81 -20.33 -0.19
C ARG A 770 -14.55 -19.23 0.55
N ASP A 771 -13.82 -18.25 1.08
CA ASP A 771 -14.38 -17.21 1.94
C ASP A 771 -15.01 -16.06 1.15
N ASN A 772 -14.45 -15.72 -0.02
CA ASN A 772 -14.80 -14.48 -0.71
C ASN A 772 -15.46 -14.67 -2.10
N PHE A 773 -15.38 -15.86 -2.70
CA PHE A 773 -15.80 -16.06 -4.10
C PHE A 773 -16.83 -17.18 -4.24
N ASN A 774 -18.11 -16.81 -4.10
CA ASN A 774 -19.24 -17.75 -4.16
C ASN A 774 -19.49 -18.38 -5.55
N ASN A 775 -18.88 -17.84 -6.59
CA ASN A 775 -18.97 -18.32 -7.96
C ASN A 775 -18.00 -19.46 -8.26
N PHE A 776 -17.07 -19.78 -7.36
CA PHE A 776 -16.20 -20.96 -7.50
C PHE A 776 -16.72 -22.14 -6.68
N THR A 777 -16.54 -23.35 -7.21
CA THR A 777 -16.83 -24.61 -6.52
C THR A 777 -15.59 -25.46 -6.44
N GLU A 778 -15.16 -25.78 -5.23
CA GLU A 778 -14.02 -26.65 -4.98
C GLU A 778 -14.35 -28.10 -5.34
N GLU A 779 -13.47 -28.73 -6.13
CA GLU A 779 -13.55 -30.15 -6.46
C GLU A 779 -12.61 -31.01 -5.58
N GLY A 780 -11.70 -30.36 -4.85
CA GLY A 780 -10.77 -30.95 -3.88
C GLY A 780 -9.30 -30.82 -4.28
N ARG A 781 -8.43 -31.55 -3.57
CA ARG A 781 -7.00 -31.67 -3.90
C ARG A 781 -6.85 -32.31 -5.29
N ALA A 782 -6.05 -31.66 -6.14
CA ALA A 782 -5.78 -32.09 -7.50
C ALA A 782 -4.45 -32.84 -7.63
N PHE A 783 -3.37 -32.29 -7.07
CA PHE A 783 -2.01 -32.84 -7.10
C PHE A 783 -1.09 -32.11 -6.12
N GLN A 784 0.13 -32.60 -5.93
CA GLN A 784 1.19 -31.99 -5.13
C GLN A 784 2.33 -31.42 -5.98
N VAL A 785 2.90 -30.31 -5.52
CA VAL A 785 3.98 -29.57 -6.20
C VAL A 785 5.08 -29.20 -5.21
N ALA A 786 6.19 -28.66 -5.71
CA ALA A 786 7.19 -27.98 -4.91
C ALA A 786 7.04 -26.46 -5.03
N VAL A 787 7.41 -25.74 -3.98
CA VAL A 787 7.43 -24.27 -3.94
C VAL A 787 8.83 -23.69 -4.02
N GLU A 788 9.85 -24.53 -3.89
CA GLU A 788 11.26 -24.21 -4.04
C GLU A 788 11.83 -24.85 -5.33
N PRO A 789 12.83 -24.23 -5.98
CA PRO A 789 13.47 -24.80 -7.16
C PRO A 789 14.27 -26.06 -6.83
N GLY A 790 14.37 -26.98 -7.79
CA GLY A 790 15.20 -28.19 -7.69
C GLY A 790 15.71 -28.65 -9.06
N ASP A 791 16.76 -29.47 -9.09
CA ASP A 791 17.50 -29.81 -10.31
C ASP A 791 16.64 -30.50 -11.40
N ASN A 792 15.60 -31.23 -10.98
CA ASN A 792 14.64 -31.92 -11.87
C ASN A 792 13.30 -31.19 -12.02
N LEU A 793 13.15 -30.03 -11.38
CA LEU A 793 11.90 -29.28 -11.38
C LEU A 793 11.92 -28.14 -12.41
N ARG A 794 10.74 -27.82 -12.91
CA ARG A 794 10.47 -26.76 -13.89
C ARG A 794 9.51 -25.75 -13.27
N PRO A 795 9.79 -24.45 -13.36
CA PRO A 795 8.86 -23.43 -12.91
C PRO A 795 7.61 -23.42 -13.80
N MET A 796 6.45 -23.31 -13.16
CA MET A 796 5.15 -23.11 -13.77
C MET A 796 4.67 -21.70 -13.46
N TYR A 797 4.35 -20.93 -14.49
CA TYR A 797 3.90 -19.54 -14.39
C TYR A 797 2.40 -19.48 -14.61
N ARG A 798 1.72 -18.68 -13.80
CA ARG A 798 0.27 -18.44 -13.88
C ARG A 798 0.00 -17.21 -14.73
N PHE A 799 -0.97 -17.35 -15.63
CA PHE A 799 -1.49 -16.30 -16.47
C PHE A 799 -3.00 -16.17 -16.27
N GLN A 800 -3.48 -14.96 -16.03
CA GLN A 800 -4.90 -14.65 -16.06
C GLN A 800 -5.33 -14.34 -17.49
N ASN A 801 -6.48 -14.85 -17.92
CA ASN A 801 -7.08 -14.47 -19.20
C ASN A 801 -7.90 -13.19 -19.07
N GLU A 802 -7.43 -12.10 -19.69
CA GLU A 802 -8.07 -10.78 -19.58
C GLU A 802 -9.39 -10.69 -20.33
N MET A 803 -9.54 -11.49 -21.39
CA MET A 803 -10.79 -11.53 -22.15
C MET A 803 -11.89 -12.32 -21.43
N LYS A 804 -11.53 -13.13 -20.43
CA LYS A 804 -12.44 -13.99 -19.66
C LYS A 804 -12.02 -14.05 -18.19
N PRO A 805 -12.41 -13.05 -17.38
CA PRO A 805 -12.05 -12.97 -15.96
C PRO A 805 -12.41 -14.24 -15.18
N GLY A 806 -11.51 -14.62 -14.26
CA GLY A 806 -11.66 -15.85 -13.47
C GLY A 806 -11.28 -17.13 -14.22
N THR A 807 -10.55 -17.02 -15.33
CA THR A 807 -9.98 -18.17 -16.06
C THR A 807 -8.46 -18.03 -16.17
N TYR A 808 -7.75 -19.13 -15.94
CA TYR A 808 -6.30 -19.12 -15.76
C TYR A 808 -5.61 -20.17 -16.62
N LEU A 809 -4.38 -19.87 -16.99
CA LEU A 809 -3.49 -20.74 -17.74
C LEU A 809 -2.16 -20.89 -16.98
N PHE A 810 -1.67 -22.12 -16.90
CA PHE A 810 -0.38 -22.43 -16.29
C PHE A 810 0.56 -22.95 -17.37
N VAL A 811 1.74 -22.36 -17.47
CA VAL A 811 2.72 -22.68 -18.52
C VAL A 811 4.13 -22.78 -18.01
N THR A 812 4.98 -23.48 -18.76
CA THR A 812 6.43 -23.53 -18.52
C THR A 812 7.10 -22.23 -19.00
N GLU A 813 8.35 -22.00 -18.58
CA GLU A 813 9.16 -20.83 -18.99
C GLU A 813 9.24 -20.63 -20.53
N GLU A 814 9.29 -21.71 -21.31
CA GLU A 814 9.38 -21.60 -22.78
C GLU A 814 8.08 -21.05 -23.39
N GLU A 815 6.94 -21.53 -22.90
CA GLU A 815 5.61 -21.05 -23.31
C GLU A 815 5.31 -19.65 -22.75
N ARG A 816 5.74 -19.36 -21.52
CA ARG A 816 5.66 -18.03 -20.89
C ARG A 816 6.26 -16.95 -21.78
N ALA A 817 7.46 -17.18 -22.30
CA ALA A 817 8.12 -16.22 -23.20
C ALA A 817 7.31 -15.98 -24.49
N ASN A 818 6.66 -17.02 -25.02
CA ASN A 818 5.80 -16.90 -26.21
C ASN A 818 4.52 -16.11 -25.90
N ILE A 819 3.86 -16.41 -24.78
CA ILE A 819 2.63 -15.74 -24.35
C ILE A 819 2.88 -14.25 -24.11
N ASN A 820 3.93 -13.91 -23.34
CA ASN A 820 4.31 -12.52 -23.10
C ASN A 820 4.66 -11.76 -24.39
N GLN A 821 5.17 -12.45 -25.42
CA GLN A 821 5.52 -11.80 -26.68
C GLN A 821 4.33 -11.65 -27.64
N ASN A 822 3.46 -12.67 -27.73
CA ASN A 822 2.49 -12.78 -28.82
C ASN A 822 1.03 -12.69 -28.35
N PHE A 823 0.78 -12.77 -27.05
CA PHE A 823 -0.56 -12.87 -26.47
C PHE A 823 -0.74 -11.99 -25.21
N ALA A 824 0.12 -11.00 -25.00
CA ALA A 824 0.06 -10.08 -23.86
C ALA A 824 -1.25 -9.26 -23.79
N GLU A 825 -1.97 -9.11 -24.91
CA GLU A 825 -3.29 -8.47 -24.95
C GLU A 825 -4.43 -9.38 -24.44
N SER A 826 -4.17 -10.68 -24.30
CA SER A 826 -5.19 -11.67 -23.89
C SER A 826 -4.85 -12.37 -22.58
N PHE A 827 -3.58 -12.34 -22.16
CA PHE A 827 -3.10 -12.98 -20.94
C PHE A 827 -2.12 -12.07 -20.19
N THR A 828 -2.39 -11.86 -18.90
CA THR A 828 -1.47 -11.18 -17.97
C THR A 828 -0.74 -12.22 -17.15
N GLU A 829 0.60 -12.14 -17.09
CA GLU A 829 1.39 -12.98 -16.20
C GLU A 829 1.24 -12.52 -14.75
N GLU A 830 0.79 -13.39 -13.86
CA GLU A 830 0.76 -13.12 -12.42
C GLU A 830 2.06 -13.54 -11.71
N GLY A 831 2.86 -14.37 -12.38
CA GLY A 831 4.19 -14.77 -11.95
C GLY A 831 4.33 -16.27 -11.73
N LEU A 832 5.38 -16.63 -10.99
CA LEU A 832 5.69 -18.02 -10.65
C LEU A 832 4.62 -18.59 -9.71
N ALA A 833 3.95 -19.66 -10.12
CA ALA A 833 2.95 -20.33 -9.31
C ALA A 833 3.56 -21.43 -8.41
N PHE A 834 4.31 -22.34 -9.02
CA PHE A 834 4.91 -23.51 -8.36
C PHE A 834 5.92 -24.21 -9.28
N TYR A 835 6.56 -25.27 -8.78
CA TYR A 835 7.51 -26.11 -9.51
C TYR A 835 6.98 -27.54 -9.68
N THR A 836 7.11 -28.09 -10.89
CA THR A 836 6.68 -29.45 -11.24
C THR A 836 7.81 -30.22 -11.92
N TYR A 837 7.72 -31.54 -12.04
CA TYR A 837 8.60 -32.25 -12.96
C TYR A 837 8.23 -31.92 -14.42
N GLY A 838 9.22 -31.90 -15.31
CA GLY A 838 8.99 -31.66 -16.73
C GLY A 838 8.05 -32.70 -17.37
N ALA A 839 7.38 -32.32 -18.46
CA ALA A 839 6.55 -33.25 -19.23
C ALA A 839 7.37 -34.48 -19.69
N ASN A 840 6.82 -35.68 -19.48
CA ASN A 840 7.46 -36.97 -19.77
C ASN A 840 8.75 -37.23 -18.96
N SER A 841 8.84 -36.72 -17.73
CA SER A 841 10.01 -36.94 -16.86
C SER A 841 10.14 -38.38 -16.33
N GLU A 842 9.03 -39.14 -16.31
CA GLU A 842 8.92 -40.46 -15.64
C GLU A 842 9.13 -40.40 -14.11
N LEU A 843 9.19 -39.20 -13.52
CA LEU A 843 9.37 -38.96 -12.08
C LEU A 843 8.06 -38.70 -11.32
N GLY A 844 6.92 -38.69 -12.01
CA GLY A 844 5.61 -38.46 -11.42
C GLY A 844 4.48 -38.86 -12.37
N THR A 845 3.27 -38.43 -12.06
CA THR A 845 2.10 -38.71 -12.89
C THR A 845 1.88 -37.63 -13.94
N ASP A 846 1.70 -38.03 -15.20
CA ASP A 846 1.43 -37.14 -16.33
C ASP A 846 0.10 -36.39 -16.18
N PHE A 847 0.12 -35.07 -16.23
CA PHE A 847 -1.08 -34.24 -16.42
C PHE A 847 -1.14 -33.69 -17.83
N SER A 848 -2.20 -34.02 -18.56
CA SER A 848 -2.47 -33.50 -19.90
C SER A 848 -3.23 -32.18 -19.83
N ARG A 849 -2.87 -31.22 -20.70
CA ARG A 849 -3.61 -29.98 -20.91
C ARG A 849 -4.66 -30.18 -22.00
N PHE A 850 -5.89 -29.78 -21.72
CA PHE A 850 -6.98 -29.75 -22.69
C PHE A 850 -7.46 -28.32 -22.88
N GLN A 851 -7.58 -27.89 -24.14
CA GLN A 851 -8.19 -26.62 -24.50
C GLN A 851 -9.69 -26.80 -24.76
N ASN A 852 -10.52 -25.92 -24.20
CA ASN A 852 -11.94 -25.90 -24.51
C ASN A 852 -12.20 -25.13 -25.82
N THR A 853 -12.65 -25.82 -26.86
CA THR A 853 -12.90 -25.25 -28.19
C THR A 853 -14.18 -24.42 -28.28
N GLU A 854 -15.14 -24.63 -27.37
CA GLU A 854 -16.33 -23.77 -27.26
C GLU A 854 -16.02 -22.47 -26.49
N GLN A 855 -14.97 -22.49 -25.67
CA GLN A 855 -14.51 -21.36 -24.87
C GLN A 855 -13.01 -21.14 -25.09
N GLN A 856 -12.62 -20.60 -26.26
CA GLN A 856 -11.22 -20.31 -26.55
C GLN A 856 -10.51 -19.55 -25.42
N GLY A 857 -9.25 -19.93 -25.16
CA GLY A 857 -8.42 -19.36 -24.10
C GLY A 857 -8.64 -19.99 -22.72
N THR A 858 -9.42 -21.06 -22.59
CA THR A 858 -9.65 -21.75 -21.32
C THR A 858 -9.18 -23.20 -21.36
N TYR A 859 -8.68 -23.67 -20.22
CA TYR A 859 -7.91 -24.91 -20.12
C TYR A 859 -8.30 -25.72 -18.88
N ILE A 860 -8.14 -27.04 -18.98
CA ILE A 860 -8.19 -27.97 -17.84
C ILE A 860 -6.99 -28.91 -17.90
N PHE A 861 -6.41 -29.19 -16.73
CA PHE A 861 -5.38 -30.20 -16.55
C PHE A 861 -5.99 -31.45 -15.89
N ALA A 862 -5.78 -32.60 -16.51
CA ALA A 862 -6.34 -33.88 -16.04
C ALA A 862 -5.37 -35.04 -16.28
N THR A 863 -5.52 -36.09 -15.47
CA THR A 863 -4.71 -37.31 -15.54
C THR A 863 -5.57 -38.58 -15.47
N GLY A 864 -4.96 -39.75 -15.66
CA GLY A 864 -5.57 -41.06 -15.45
C GLY A 864 -6.93 -41.26 -16.12
N GLU A 865 -7.89 -41.77 -15.34
CA GLU A 865 -9.27 -42.03 -15.81
C GLU A 865 -10.00 -40.74 -16.18
N GLU A 866 -9.72 -39.61 -15.53
CA GLU A 866 -10.32 -38.31 -15.86
C GLU A 866 -9.90 -37.84 -17.24
N ARG A 867 -8.60 -37.91 -17.56
CA ARG A 867 -8.05 -37.60 -18.89
C ARG A 867 -8.73 -38.46 -19.97
N ASP A 868 -8.83 -39.76 -19.72
CA ASP A 868 -9.42 -40.70 -20.68
C ASP A 868 -10.94 -40.46 -20.82
N ASN A 869 -11.63 -40.07 -19.74
CA ASN A 869 -13.03 -39.69 -19.77
C ASN A 869 -13.26 -38.39 -20.57
N ILE A 870 -12.45 -37.35 -20.36
CA ILE A 870 -12.50 -36.10 -21.13
C ILE A 870 -12.34 -36.41 -22.62
N ARG A 871 -11.28 -37.15 -22.98
CA ARG A 871 -10.98 -37.54 -24.37
C ARG A 871 -12.10 -38.31 -25.05
N ASN A 872 -12.79 -39.19 -24.33
CA ASN A 872 -13.82 -40.07 -24.90
C ASN A 872 -15.23 -39.46 -24.93
N ASN A 873 -15.55 -38.59 -23.96
CA ASN A 873 -16.93 -38.16 -23.73
C ASN A 873 -17.17 -36.65 -23.94
N PHE A 874 -16.12 -35.83 -24.02
CA PHE A 874 -16.25 -34.37 -24.12
C PHE A 874 -15.56 -33.83 -25.38
N ALA A 875 -16.28 -33.88 -26.50
CA ALA A 875 -15.76 -33.51 -27.82
C ALA A 875 -15.34 -32.03 -27.95
N ASN A 876 -15.78 -31.16 -27.04
CA ASN A 876 -15.39 -29.75 -26.99
C ASN A 876 -14.01 -29.53 -26.35
N PHE A 877 -13.43 -30.52 -25.66
CA PHE A 877 -12.08 -30.45 -25.10
C PHE A 877 -11.08 -31.16 -26.02
N VAL A 878 -10.09 -30.42 -26.51
CA VAL A 878 -9.02 -30.95 -27.36
C VAL A 878 -7.74 -31.03 -26.56
N GLU A 879 -7.16 -32.22 -26.47
CA GLU A 879 -5.89 -32.44 -25.78
C GLU A 879 -4.72 -31.87 -26.57
N GLU A 880 -3.92 -31.02 -25.92
CA GLU A 880 -2.72 -30.42 -26.52
C GLU A 880 -1.46 -31.26 -26.24
N GLY A 881 -1.49 -32.09 -25.20
CA GLY A 881 -0.40 -32.99 -24.79
C GLY A 881 -0.19 -32.98 -23.28
N ILE A 882 0.87 -33.68 -22.84
CA ILE A 882 1.31 -33.68 -21.43
C ILE A 882 1.98 -32.33 -21.13
N ALA A 883 1.48 -31.64 -20.11
CA ALA A 883 1.99 -30.34 -19.70
C ALA A 883 3.10 -30.46 -18.64
N PHE A 884 2.91 -31.34 -17.65
CA PHE A 884 3.86 -31.54 -16.55
C PHE A 884 3.66 -32.91 -15.87
N ASN A 885 4.55 -33.25 -14.93
CA ASN A 885 4.49 -34.43 -14.06
C ASN A 885 4.47 -34.00 -12.59
N VAL A 886 3.62 -34.61 -11.78
CA VAL A 886 3.43 -34.29 -10.35
C VAL A 886 3.10 -35.53 -9.52
N GLU A 887 3.20 -35.43 -8.20
CA GLU A 887 2.68 -36.45 -7.27
C GLU A 887 1.17 -36.21 -7.04
N ILE A 888 0.39 -37.28 -6.85
CA ILE A 888 -1.08 -37.22 -6.70
C ILE A 888 -1.48 -37.44 -5.26
#